data_AF-A0A3A2IZG7-F1
#
_entry.id   AF-A0A3A2IZG7-F1
#
_cell.length_a   1.000
_cell.length_b   1.000
_cell.length_c   1.000
_cell.angle_alpha   90.00
_cell.angle_beta   90.00
_cell.angle_gamma   90.00
#
_symmetry.space_group_name_H-M   'P 1'
#
loop_
_entity.id
_entity.type
_entity.pdbx_description
1 polymer ?
#
loop_
_entity_poly.entity_id
_entity_poly.type
_entity_poly.pdbx_seq_one_letter_code
_entity_poly.pdbx_strand_id
1 'polypeptide(L)'
;QPGNVVNPFRRIIQQTTVVVGHLDSIDEQNQLVIAKRKNNELIELHYDSLIIALSQKSNIATIPGMAAHACLIDSVADALRIRQRVLDLVEEAEFEEDSAEQVRLLSFAVLGFGECASAIAVEISQILRAAESSYTVLQRLGWQVHLFDEQGLLSSDFENKMSIRRAKSLKKAGVIEHLHEDITSITQRHLFFANGQSQPVGLVINAALQLPTLPFKHAGELSGAFAINDKLRLLAFNNIWITETEKSLAHAQFVFTRDRVDLGCSAGFNAWAHSQGYASRPYKQKNYVIKPYTLGQYSLCCLGWLVISGKPAWFFSRLTNLLSVPGLERNLRIIIDWFLVLAFRNDIAVLSQATSSKLQMLHFKAGDEIFAQGDAAEMAYAVDSGQLKVLQDGRKIRDLGPGDYFGEIMPTHESKRIETVRCVTDCELKLVSQEDLKALLKSGWLMGKAIRNLSTHKAEHELFEEPLGMKRLTYVSKLNAVMTQEEILEIGRISSENNKKRDVTGVLISVRDYFFQVLEGDAVIVDALVEKISRDPRHNEVTILSAETACEERLFTEWGMKTVALSESNDLMLLAIGMMLQNIAQSYNAVGRYTQPALLKYLMEGVNPLTIPIKSTEKIVVSGSMTDLSGLYQTFFTKELVVVINAYLDICSTSFIEYGGQVAKYADACVIAHFSPDEVDAAIAACVDAETKFKVFVANNSLYSRVLCGFGIASGIMIEGNIGSSVKMDYTVLGEVVDQAVNLGVLARDNDRRLAVSEAVHNKAADSWCFDTATTSAIAVPETFAQVYVLADS
;
A
#
# COMPACT_ATOMS: atom_id res chain seq x y z
N GLN A 1 1.81 21.25 -1.24
CA GLN A 1 1.79 19.77 -1.08
C GLN A 1 0.73 19.11 -1.97
N PRO A 2 0.93 17.85 -2.45
CA PRO A 2 0.05 17.18 -3.43
C PRO A 2 -1.36 16.92 -2.90
N GLY A 3 -1.50 16.70 -1.59
CA GLY A 3 -2.81 16.57 -0.95
C GLY A 3 -3.68 17.79 -1.19
N ASN A 4 -3.11 19.00 -1.16
CA ASN A 4 -3.87 20.26 -1.14
C ASN A 4 -4.69 20.54 -2.40
N VAL A 5 -4.45 19.83 -3.51
CA VAL A 5 -5.20 19.95 -4.77
C VAL A 5 -6.28 18.88 -4.96
N VAL A 6 -6.46 17.95 -4.00
CA VAL A 6 -7.48 16.91 -4.04
C VAL A 6 -8.51 17.13 -2.92
N ASN A 7 -9.78 16.92 -3.24
CA ASN A 7 -10.87 16.96 -2.26
C ASN A 7 -11.65 15.62 -2.24
N PRO A 8 -11.89 15.03 -1.05
CA PRO A 8 -12.72 13.84 -0.95
C PRO A 8 -14.20 14.17 -1.16
N PHE A 9 -14.84 13.52 -2.14
CA PHE A 9 -16.27 13.71 -2.46
C PHE A 9 -17.18 13.60 -1.23
N ARG A 10 -16.94 12.60 -0.37
CA ARG A 10 -17.72 12.35 0.86
C ARG A 10 -17.69 13.52 1.86
N ARG A 11 -16.65 14.36 1.82
CA ARG A 11 -16.53 15.53 2.72
C ARG A 11 -17.20 16.77 2.15
N ILE A 12 -17.14 16.96 0.84
CA ILE A 12 -17.77 18.12 0.18
C ILE A 12 -19.28 17.94 0.11
N ILE A 13 -19.74 16.71 -0.19
CA ILE A 13 -21.14 16.42 -0.48
C ILE A 13 -21.67 15.42 0.55
N GLN A 14 -22.01 15.92 1.73
CA GLN A 14 -22.36 15.09 2.90
C GLN A 14 -23.68 14.33 2.77
N GLN A 15 -24.58 14.80 1.89
CA GLN A 15 -25.91 14.22 1.66
C GLN A 15 -25.96 13.33 0.40
N THR A 16 -24.82 12.75 0.00
CA THR A 16 -24.74 11.97 -1.24
C THR A 16 -24.11 10.61 -1.02
N THR A 17 -24.77 9.57 -1.52
CA THR A 17 -24.21 8.21 -1.58
C THR A 17 -23.13 8.17 -2.64
N VAL A 18 -21.88 8.02 -2.21
CA VAL A 18 -20.72 7.90 -3.11
C VAL A 18 -20.39 6.42 -3.30
N VAL A 19 -20.45 5.96 -4.54
CA VAL A 19 -20.06 4.61 -4.95
C VAL A 19 -18.80 4.69 -5.81
N VAL A 20 -17.81 3.86 -5.49
CA VAL A 20 -16.53 3.83 -6.23
C VAL A 20 -16.47 2.52 -7.02
N GLY A 21 -16.42 2.63 -8.35
CA GLY A 21 -16.36 1.49 -9.27
C GLY A 21 -16.06 1.93 -10.70
N HIS A 22 -15.90 0.96 -11.60
CA HIS A 22 -15.80 1.17 -13.04
C HIS A 22 -17.17 1.00 -13.68
N LEU A 23 -17.61 1.99 -14.46
CA LEU A 23 -18.82 1.86 -15.26
C LEU A 23 -18.65 0.74 -16.30
N ASP A 24 -19.55 -0.23 -16.30
CA ASP A 24 -19.54 -1.37 -17.23
C ASP A 24 -20.52 -1.12 -18.38
N SER A 25 -21.79 -0.89 -18.06
CA SER A 25 -22.84 -0.61 -19.05
C SER A 25 -23.97 0.25 -18.48
N ILE A 26 -24.77 0.83 -19.38
CA ILE A 26 -25.96 1.62 -19.05
C ILE A 26 -27.12 0.98 -19.83
N ASP A 27 -28.12 0.50 -19.10
CA ASP A 27 -29.39 0.04 -19.65
C ASP A 27 -30.40 1.18 -19.57
N GLU A 28 -30.57 1.85 -20.70
CA GLU A 28 -31.48 2.99 -20.82
C GLU A 28 -32.94 2.59 -20.67
N GLN A 29 -33.34 1.41 -21.17
CA GLN A 29 -34.74 0.97 -21.17
C GLN A 29 -35.25 0.72 -19.76
N ASN A 30 -34.39 0.16 -18.91
CA ASN A 30 -34.69 -0.13 -17.51
C ASN A 30 -34.19 0.94 -16.53
N GLN A 31 -33.64 2.05 -17.06
CA GLN A 31 -33.04 3.14 -16.28
C GLN A 31 -32.05 2.64 -15.21
N LEU A 32 -31.09 1.84 -15.65
CA LEU A 32 -30.14 1.14 -14.80
C LEU A 32 -28.69 1.39 -15.24
N VAL A 33 -27.83 1.63 -14.26
CA VAL A 33 -26.38 1.68 -14.43
C VAL A 33 -25.77 0.43 -13.82
N ILE A 34 -24.98 -0.30 -14.62
CA ILE A 34 -24.20 -1.45 -14.16
C ILE A 34 -22.75 -1.01 -14.00
N ALA A 35 -22.21 -1.17 -12.79
CA ALA A 35 -20.83 -0.83 -12.49
C ALA A 35 -20.13 -1.99 -11.77
N LYS A 36 -18.80 -2.05 -11.88
CA LYS A 36 -17.95 -3.05 -11.26
C LYS A 36 -17.16 -2.44 -10.11
N ARG A 37 -17.32 -2.98 -8.89
CA ARG A 37 -16.55 -2.58 -7.70
C ARG A 37 -15.12 -3.11 -7.77
N LYS A 38 -14.25 -2.63 -6.87
CA LYS A 38 -12.83 -3.05 -6.78
C LYS A 38 -12.65 -4.55 -6.53
N ASN A 39 -13.58 -5.20 -5.83
CA ASN A 39 -13.65 -6.64 -5.59
C ASN A 39 -14.20 -7.43 -6.79
N ASN A 40 -14.34 -6.81 -7.97
CA ASN A 40 -14.96 -7.35 -9.18
C ASN A 40 -16.47 -7.66 -9.09
N GLU A 41 -17.15 -7.32 -8.00
CA GLU A 41 -18.60 -7.45 -7.85
C GLU A 41 -19.33 -6.46 -8.77
N LEU A 42 -20.33 -6.95 -9.50
CA LEU A 42 -21.24 -6.08 -10.27
C LEU A 42 -22.29 -5.48 -9.33
N ILE A 43 -22.55 -4.20 -9.53
CA ILE A 43 -23.59 -3.46 -8.84
C ILE A 43 -24.53 -2.81 -9.84
N GLU A 44 -25.81 -2.91 -9.50
CA GLU A 44 -26.92 -2.36 -10.26
C GLU A 44 -27.42 -1.11 -9.53
N LEU A 45 -27.44 0.02 -10.23
CA LEU A 45 -27.87 1.32 -9.71
C LEU A 45 -28.98 1.88 -10.58
N HIS A 46 -30.20 1.89 -10.07
CA HIS A 46 -31.33 2.54 -10.75
C HIS A 46 -31.19 4.07 -10.70
N TYR A 47 -31.67 4.75 -11.75
CA TYR A 47 -31.66 6.19 -11.83
C TYR A 47 -32.99 6.77 -12.35
N ASP A 48 -33.43 7.89 -11.78
CA ASP A 48 -34.49 8.71 -12.39
C ASP A 48 -33.92 9.70 -13.42
N SER A 49 -32.70 10.15 -13.16
CA SER A 49 -31.92 11.04 -14.03
C SER A 49 -30.44 10.69 -13.91
N LEU A 50 -29.77 10.57 -15.05
CA LEU A 50 -28.36 10.20 -15.13
C LEU A 50 -27.54 11.38 -15.64
N ILE A 51 -26.47 11.75 -14.95
CA ILE A 51 -25.52 12.76 -15.43
C ILE A 51 -24.21 12.07 -15.79
N ILE A 52 -23.81 12.17 -17.05
CA ILE A 52 -22.57 11.60 -17.57
C ILE A 52 -21.56 12.74 -17.73
N ALA A 53 -20.61 12.81 -16.79
CA ALA A 53 -19.52 13.77 -16.77
C ALA A 53 -18.22 13.13 -17.29
N LEU A 54 -18.03 13.16 -18.62
CA LEU A 54 -16.83 12.59 -19.23
C LEU A 54 -15.62 13.51 -19.03
N SER A 55 -14.50 12.95 -18.57
CA SER A 55 -13.20 13.63 -18.56
C SER A 55 -12.39 13.25 -19.79
N GLN A 56 -11.60 14.20 -20.30
CA GLN A 56 -10.53 13.89 -21.25
C GLN A 56 -9.50 12.97 -20.58
N LYS A 57 -8.87 12.09 -21.37
CA LYS A 57 -7.78 11.19 -20.95
C LYS A 57 -6.57 11.41 -21.84
N SER A 58 -5.36 11.08 -21.38
CA SER A 58 -4.19 11.03 -22.25
C SER A 58 -4.40 10.09 -23.45
N ASN A 59 -3.94 10.51 -24.63
CA ASN A 59 -4.07 9.76 -25.88
C ASN A 59 -2.90 8.79 -26.06
N ILE A 60 -3.16 7.49 -25.93
CA ILE A 60 -2.09 6.47 -25.89
C ILE A 60 -1.95 5.73 -27.22
N ALA A 61 -2.93 5.83 -28.12
CA ALA A 61 -3.07 4.94 -29.27
C ALA A 61 -2.52 5.52 -30.60
N THR A 62 -2.07 6.77 -30.62
CA THR A 62 -1.78 7.49 -31.88
C THR A 62 -0.38 7.26 -32.42
N ILE A 63 0.61 7.12 -31.54
CA ILE A 63 2.02 6.98 -31.92
C ILE A 63 2.56 5.64 -31.40
N PRO A 64 3.12 4.78 -32.28
CA PRO A 64 3.80 3.55 -31.87
C PRO A 64 4.85 3.80 -30.78
N GLY A 65 4.79 3.01 -29.71
CA GLY A 65 5.69 3.14 -28.55
C GLY A 65 5.24 4.12 -27.46
N MET A 66 4.23 4.96 -27.72
CA MET A 66 3.69 5.90 -26.72
C MET A 66 3.28 5.21 -25.41
N ALA A 67 2.55 4.10 -25.51
CA ALA A 67 2.08 3.35 -24.34
C ALA A 67 3.21 2.76 -23.49
N ALA A 68 4.32 2.39 -24.13
CA ALA A 68 5.43 1.68 -23.49
C ALA A 68 6.51 2.61 -22.94
N HIS A 69 6.68 3.79 -23.54
CA HIS A 69 7.84 4.66 -23.30
C HIS A 69 7.50 6.08 -22.85
N ALA A 70 6.23 6.49 -22.85
CA ALA A 70 5.82 7.81 -22.38
C ALA A 70 5.10 7.75 -21.02
N CYS A 71 5.43 8.70 -20.15
CA CYS A 71 4.69 8.95 -18.91
C CYS A 71 3.39 9.69 -19.20
N LEU A 72 2.28 9.17 -18.70
CA LEU A 72 0.97 9.83 -18.73
C LEU A 72 0.85 10.85 -17.60
N ILE A 73 -0.07 11.80 -17.71
CA ILE A 73 -0.32 12.80 -16.66
C ILE A 73 -1.82 13.00 -16.41
N ASP A 74 -2.50 11.92 -16.05
CA ASP A 74 -3.94 11.94 -15.76
C ASP A 74 -4.26 12.23 -14.29
N SER A 75 -3.29 12.05 -13.37
CA SER A 75 -3.51 12.17 -11.92
C SER A 75 -2.39 12.88 -11.17
N VAL A 76 -2.67 13.25 -9.91
CA VAL A 76 -1.66 13.83 -9.00
C VAL A 76 -0.52 12.84 -8.73
N ALA A 77 -0.82 11.54 -8.67
CA ALA A 77 0.20 10.51 -8.50
C ALA A 77 1.14 10.46 -9.72
N ASP A 78 0.60 10.61 -10.93
CA ASP A 78 1.42 10.63 -12.14
C ASP A 78 2.33 11.87 -12.19
N ALA A 79 1.82 13.03 -11.79
CA ALA A 79 2.63 14.25 -11.69
C ALA A 79 3.79 14.12 -10.67
N LEU A 80 3.58 13.43 -9.54
CA LEU A 80 4.64 13.15 -8.58
C LEU A 80 5.67 12.17 -9.13
N ARG A 81 5.21 11.12 -9.84
CA ARG A 81 6.10 10.16 -10.49
C ARG A 81 6.97 10.82 -11.56
N ILE A 82 6.39 11.68 -12.40
CA ILE A 82 7.14 12.44 -13.40
C ILE A 82 8.20 13.29 -12.71
N ARG A 83 7.84 14.03 -11.66
CA ARG A 83 8.79 14.85 -10.90
C ARG A 83 9.94 14.02 -10.33
N GLN A 84 9.64 12.87 -9.73
CA GLN A 84 10.65 11.96 -9.21
C GLN A 84 11.56 11.47 -10.33
N ARG A 85 10.99 10.97 -11.43
CA ARG A 85 11.77 10.48 -12.57
C ARG A 85 12.67 11.54 -13.19
N VAL A 86 12.23 12.80 -13.23
CA VAL A 86 13.09 13.91 -13.67
C VAL A 86 14.31 14.07 -12.77
N LEU A 87 14.15 13.97 -11.45
CA LEU A 87 15.28 14.06 -10.52
C LEU A 87 16.18 12.82 -10.58
N ASP A 88 15.60 11.63 -10.71
CA ASP A 88 16.36 10.38 -10.87
C ASP A 88 17.25 10.43 -12.13
N LEU A 89 16.73 10.96 -13.25
CA LEU A 89 17.53 11.13 -14.47
C LEU A 89 18.67 12.15 -14.32
N VAL A 90 18.49 13.15 -13.45
CA VAL A 90 19.57 14.11 -13.12
C VAL A 90 20.65 13.42 -12.28
N GLU A 91 20.26 12.60 -11.30
CA GLU A 91 21.19 11.78 -10.51
C GLU A 91 21.95 10.80 -11.40
N GLU A 92 21.24 10.06 -12.26
CA GLU A 92 21.84 9.15 -13.25
C GLU A 92 22.87 9.88 -14.13
N ALA A 93 22.54 11.08 -14.61
CA ALA A 93 23.45 11.87 -15.43
C ALA A 93 24.69 12.39 -14.67
N GLU A 94 24.61 12.59 -13.35
CA GLU A 94 25.76 13.02 -12.52
C GLU A 94 26.81 11.92 -12.41
N PHE A 95 26.39 10.65 -12.39
CA PHE A 95 27.28 9.48 -12.32
C PHE A 95 27.67 8.89 -13.68
N GLU A 96 27.03 9.32 -14.77
CA GLU A 96 27.34 8.84 -16.12
C GLU A 96 28.64 9.44 -16.67
N GLU A 97 29.45 8.62 -17.35
CA GLU A 97 30.75 9.04 -17.89
C GLU A 97 30.64 9.51 -19.35
N ASP A 98 29.75 8.90 -20.14
CA ASP A 98 29.57 9.29 -21.54
C ASP A 98 28.81 10.62 -21.66
N SER A 99 29.50 11.64 -22.19
CA SER A 99 28.91 12.97 -22.39
C SER A 99 27.73 12.96 -23.36
N ALA A 100 27.69 12.07 -24.34
CA ALA A 100 26.53 11.94 -25.23
C ALA A 100 25.31 11.39 -24.47
N GLU A 101 25.54 10.45 -23.55
CA GLU A 101 24.51 9.86 -22.72
C GLU A 101 24.00 10.83 -21.65
N GLN A 102 24.88 11.61 -21.02
CA GLN A 102 24.50 12.68 -20.11
C GLN A 102 23.56 13.69 -20.78
N VAL A 103 23.86 14.11 -22.02
CA VAL A 103 23.00 15.02 -22.78
C VAL A 103 21.64 14.38 -23.08
N ARG A 104 21.60 13.07 -23.39
CA ARG A 104 20.35 12.34 -23.59
C ARG A 104 19.51 12.29 -22.31
N LEU A 105 20.10 11.86 -21.18
CA LEU A 105 19.41 11.75 -19.89
C LEU A 105 18.81 13.10 -19.45
N LEU A 106 19.50 14.20 -19.76
CA LEU A 106 19.08 15.58 -19.47
C LEU A 106 18.21 16.22 -20.58
N SER A 107 17.69 15.42 -21.51
CA SER A 107 16.74 15.83 -22.54
C SER A 107 15.35 15.26 -22.27
N PHE A 108 14.36 16.13 -22.12
CA PHE A 108 12.98 15.79 -21.77
C PHE A 108 12.03 16.22 -22.88
N ALA A 109 11.16 15.32 -23.33
CA ALA A 109 10.15 15.63 -24.34
C ALA A 109 8.74 15.64 -23.76
N VAL A 110 7.99 16.71 -24.05
CA VAL A 110 6.57 16.84 -23.73
C VAL A 110 5.80 16.84 -25.05
N LEU A 111 4.94 15.85 -25.23
CA LEU A 111 4.12 15.66 -26.42
C LEU A 111 2.72 16.20 -26.15
N GLY A 112 2.25 17.13 -26.98
CA GLY A 112 0.91 17.70 -26.89
C GLY A 112 0.89 19.22 -27.02
N PHE A 113 -0.31 19.78 -27.07
CA PHE A 113 -0.54 21.20 -27.36
C PHE A 113 -1.33 21.90 -26.25
N GLY A 114 -1.35 23.24 -26.32
CA GLY A 114 -2.16 24.09 -25.44
C GLY A 114 -1.55 24.34 -24.05
N GLU A 115 -2.37 24.86 -23.13
CA GLU A 115 -1.94 25.28 -21.78
C GLU A 115 -1.36 24.12 -20.97
N CYS A 116 -1.95 22.93 -21.04
CA CYS A 116 -1.52 21.78 -20.26
C CYS A 116 -0.07 21.37 -20.59
N ALA A 117 0.21 21.08 -21.87
CA ALA A 117 1.54 20.69 -22.32
C ALA A 117 2.58 21.79 -22.07
N SER A 118 2.20 23.05 -22.33
CA SER A 118 3.06 24.21 -22.05
C SER A 118 3.38 24.35 -20.55
N ALA A 119 2.41 24.14 -19.67
CA ALA A 119 2.60 24.22 -18.22
C ALA A 119 3.52 23.11 -17.72
N ILE A 120 3.34 21.88 -18.21
CA ILE A 120 4.19 20.73 -17.86
C ILE A 120 5.65 21.00 -18.24
N ALA A 121 5.90 21.44 -19.47
CA ALA A 121 7.25 21.77 -19.94
C ALA A 121 7.90 22.85 -19.05
N VAL A 122 7.15 23.90 -18.71
CA VAL A 122 7.65 24.99 -17.85
C VAL A 122 7.89 24.55 -16.41
N GLU A 123 7.09 23.63 -15.87
CA GLU A 123 7.32 23.08 -14.53
C GLU A 123 8.56 22.18 -14.49
N ILE A 124 8.80 21.37 -15.51
CA ILE A 124 10.03 20.57 -15.63
C ILE A 124 11.26 21.49 -15.68
N SER A 125 11.23 22.54 -16.52
CA SER A 125 12.29 23.53 -16.56
C SER A 125 12.53 24.21 -15.20
N GLN A 126 11.48 24.45 -14.41
CA GLN A 126 11.61 25.03 -13.07
C GLN A 126 12.22 24.05 -12.07
N ILE A 127 11.89 22.75 -12.15
CA ILE A 127 12.51 21.69 -11.34
C ILE A 127 14.01 21.63 -11.63
N LEU A 128 14.38 21.54 -12.91
CA LEU A 128 15.76 21.45 -13.36
C LEU A 128 16.57 22.71 -12.96
N ARG A 129 16.00 23.90 -13.14
CA ARG A 129 16.63 25.16 -12.74
C ARG A 129 16.79 25.29 -11.21
N ALA A 130 15.90 24.71 -10.42
CA ALA A 130 16.07 24.66 -8.97
C ALA A 130 17.19 23.68 -8.57
N ALA A 131 17.25 22.52 -9.24
CA ALA A 131 18.26 21.50 -9.04
C ALA A 131 19.66 21.93 -9.53
N GLU A 132 19.76 22.83 -10.50
CA GLU A 132 21.02 23.32 -11.09
C GLU A 132 22.05 23.78 -10.05
N SER A 133 21.60 24.34 -8.91
CA SER A 133 22.50 24.75 -7.83
C SER A 133 23.12 23.60 -7.02
N SER A 134 22.53 22.41 -7.10
CA SER A 134 22.91 21.21 -6.33
C SER A 134 23.64 20.15 -7.16
N TYR A 135 23.53 20.18 -8.49
CA TYR A 135 24.12 19.17 -9.39
C TYR A 135 25.12 19.78 -10.36
N THR A 136 26.32 19.21 -10.46
CA THR A 136 27.41 19.74 -11.28
C THR A 136 27.16 19.48 -12.76
N VAL A 137 26.56 18.32 -13.11
CA VAL A 137 26.24 17.95 -14.49
C VAL A 137 25.32 18.98 -15.13
N LEU A 138 24.34 19.49 -14.39
CA LEU A 138 23.43 20.53 -14.86
C LEU A 138 24.14 21.86 -15.11
N GLN A 139 25.13 22.23 -14.29
CA GLN A 139 25.91 23.46 -14.49
C GLN A 139 26.86 23.34 -15.69
N ARG A 140 27.38 22.12 -15.94
CA ARG A 140 28.36 21.86 -17.02
C ARG A 140 27.70 21.70 -18.39
N LEU A 141 26.65 20.89 -18.48
CA LEU A 141 26.02 20.51 -19.76
C LEU A 141 24.69 21.22 -20.01
N GLY A 142 24.05 21.74 -18.97
CA GLY A 142 22.70 22.27 -19.05
C GLY A 142 21.66 21.15 -19.17
N TRP A 143 20.47 21.51 -19.62
CA TRP A 143 19.34 20.61 -19.82
C TRP A 143 18.50 21.09 -21.00
N GLN A 144 17.74 20.18 -21.60
CA GLN A 144 16.86 20.48 -22.73
C GLN A 144 15.44 19.99 -22.45
N VAL A 145 14.45 20.89 -22.57
CA VAL A 145 13.04 20.54 -22.49
C VAL A 145 12.39 20.87 -23.83
N HIS A 146 12.01 19.84 -24.56
CA HIS A 146 11.38 19.92 -25.88
C HIS A 146 9.86 19.83 -25.72
N LEU A 147 9.13 20.78 -26.30
CA LEU A 147 7.68 20.76 -26.40
C LEU A 147 7.30 20.53 -27.86
N PHE A 148 6.73 19.37 -28.15
CA PHE A 148 6.28 18.99 -29.49
C PHE A 148 4.79 19.27 -29.63
N ASP A 149 4.47 20.31 -30.41
CA ASP A 149 3.11 20.74 -30.71
C ASP A 149 2.62 19.95 -31.94
N GLU A 150 1.92 18.83 -31.69
CA GLU A 150 1.42 17.93 -32.73
C GLU A 150 0.35 18.58 -33.60
N GLN A 151 0.68 18.77 -34.88
CA GLN A 151 -0.16 19.29 -35.97
C GLN A 151 -0.75 20.70 -35.72
N GLY A 152 -0.66 21.57 -36.73
CA GLY A 152 -1.18 22.94 -36.71
C GLY A 152 -2.72 23.07 -36.67
N LEU A 153 -3.40 22.16 -35.99
CA LEU A 153 -4.84 22.06 -35.86
C LEU A 153 -5.29 22.55 -34.48
N LEU A 154 -6.08 23.62 -34.53
CA LEU A 154 -7.05 24.05 -33.51
C LEU A 154 -6.49 24.77 -32.27
N SER A 155 -5.56 25.70 -32.50
CA SER A 155 -5.40 26.83 -31.58
C SER A 155 -6.70 27.63 -31.52
N SER A 156 -7.21 27.86 -30.31
CA SER A 156 -8.34 28.77 -30.12
C SER A 156 -8.02 30.19 -30.58
N ASP A 157 -9.04 31.01 -30.91
CA ASP A 157 -8.85 32.46 -31.15
C ASP A 157 -8.05 33.13 -30.01
N PHE A 158 -8.23 32.62 -28.79
CA PHE A 158 -7.51 33.07 -27.62
C PHE A 158 -6.03 32.67 -27.66
N GLU A 159 -5.71 31.40 -27.90
CA GLU A 159 -4.34 30.93 -28.02
C GLU A 159 -3.63 31.56 -29.21
N ASN A 160 -4.31 31.76 -30.34
CA ASN A 160 -3.78 32.48 -31.48
C ASN A 160 -3.38 33.92 -31.12
N LYS A 161 -4.24 34.64 -30.40
CA LYS A 161 -3.92 35.99 -29.87
C LYS A 161 -2.76 35.97 -28.87
N MET A 162 -2.55 34.85 -28.19
CA MET A 162 -1.54 34.70 -27.14
C MET A 162 -0.25 34.03 -27.63
N SER A 163 -0.23 33.43 -28.83
CA SER A 163 0.84 32.59 -29.38
C SER A 163 2.21 33.25 -29.30
N ILE A 164 2.33 34.50 -29.77
CA ILE A 164 3.58 35.27 -29.73
C ILE A 164 4.08 35.45 -28.29
N ARG A 165 3.16 35.71 -27.35
CA ARG A 165 3.51 35.87 -25.94
C ARG A 165 3.82 34.53 -25.27
N ARG A 166 3.10 33.45 -25.65
CA ARG A 166 3.36 32.07 -25.22
C ARG A 166 4.77 31.67 -25.60
N ALA A 167 5.12 31.76 -26.89
CA ALA A 167 6.44 31.42 -27.40
C ALA A 167 7.55 32.21 -26.68
N LYS A 168 7.33 33.51 -26.43
CA LYS A 168 8.27 34.33 -25.65
C LYS A 168 8.41 33.87 -24.19
N SER A 169 7.30 33.47 -23.54
CA SER A 169 7.32 32.91 -22.18
C SER A 169 8.00 31.56 -22.11
N LEU A 170 7.71 30.65 -23.04
CA LEU A 170 8.34 29.32 -23.15
C LEU A 170 9.85 29.45 -23.34
N LYS A 171 10.27 30.30 -24.28
CA LYS A 171 11.69 30.60 -24.51
C LYS A 171 12.38 31.17 -23.26
N LYS A 172 11.69 32.03 -22.50
CA LYS A 172 12.22 32.59 -21.23
C LYS A 172 12.30 31.53 -20.13
N ALA A 173 11.42 30.54 -20.15
CA ALA A 173 11.46 29.40 -19.24
C ALA A 173 12.58 28.40 -19.57
N GLY A 174 13.11 28.41 -20.81
CA GLY A 174 14.12 27.47 -21.29
C GLY A 174 13.54 26.28 -22.06
N VAL A 175 12.27 26.38 -22.49
CA VAL A 175 11.60 25.36 -23.29
C VAL A 175 11.86 25.59 -24.78
N ILE A 176 12.23 24.53 -25.49
CA ILE A 176 12.43 24.49 -26.94
C ILE A 176 11.12 24.02 -27.57
N GLU A 177 10.50 24.89 -28.35
CA GLU A 177 9.22 24.60 -29.01
C GLU A 177 9.48 24.05 -30.42
N HIS A 178 8.96 22.86 -30.69
CA HIS A 178 8.99 22.20 -31.99
C HIS A 178 7.59 22.27 -32.60
N LEU A 179 7.47 23.02 -33.69
CA LEU A 179 6.21 23.21 -34.42
C LEU A 179 6.24 22.36 -35.69
N HIS A 180 5.14 21.66 -35.97
CA HIS A 180 4.95 20.91 -37.21
C HIS A 180 5.93 19.74 -37.43
N GLU A 181 6.42 19.14 -36.36
CA GLU A 181 7.22 17.92 -36.43
C GLU A 181 6.33 16.69 -36.19
N ASP A 182 6.12 15.90 -37.24
CA ASP A 182 5.33 14.67 -37.16
C ASP A 182 6.17 13.53 -36.58
N ILE A 183 5.88 13.14 -35.34
CA ILE A 183 6.50 12.01 -34.66
C ILE A 183 5.88 10.71 -35.17
N THR A 184 6.71 9.78 -35.65
CA THR A 184 6.28 8.50 -36.22
C THR A 184 6.39 7.35 -35.24
N SER A 185 7.36 7.39 -34.33
CA SER A 185 7.51 6.36 -33.28
C SER A 185 8.34 6.88 -32.09
N ILE A 186 8.13 6.25 -30.95
CA ILE A 186 8.80 6.54 -29.69
C ILE A 186 9.49 5.26 -29.22
N THR A 187 10.71 5.38 -28.74
CA THR A 187 11.45 4.31 -28.06
C THR A 187 11.89 4.78 -26.68
N GLN A 188 12.49 3.90 -25.88
CA GLN A 188 13.01 4.26 -24.56
C GLN A 188 14.05 5.40 -24.59
N ARG A 189 14.77 5.56 -25.71
CA ARG A 189 15.94 6.46 -25.81
C ARG A 189 15.80 7.55 -26.88
N HIS A 190 14.85 7.42 -27.82
CA HIS A 190 14.72 8.31 -28.96
C HIS A 190 13.27 8.55 -29.38
N LEU A 191 13.01 9.75 -29.89
CA LEU A 191 11.87 10.07 -30.75
C LEU A 191 12.29 9.98 -32.22
N PHE A 192 11.42 9.44 -33.07
CA PHE A 192 11.64 9.38 -34.52
C PHE A 192 10.60 10.21 -35.25
N PHE A 193 11.04 10.92 -36.29
CA PHE A 193 10.21 11.84 -37.06
C PHE A 193 9.96 11.33 -38.48
N ALA A 194 8.89 11.84 -39.12
CA ALA A 194 8.52 11.50 -40.49
C ALA A 194 9.59 11.89 -41.53
N ASN A 195 10.43 12.88 -41.22
CA ASN A 195 11.54 13.32 -42.07
C ASN A 195 12.78 12.39 -41.99
N GLY A 196 12.72 11.31 -41.20
CA GLY A 196 13.82 10.35 -41.01
C GLY A 196 14.85 10.75 -39.96
N GLN A 197 14.69 11.90 -39.28
CA GLN A 197 15.53 12.33 -38.16
C GLN A 197 15.10 11.65 -36.86
N SER A 198 15.98 11.70 -35.85
CA SER A 198 15.69 11.23 -34.50
C SER A 198 16.21 12.20 -33.44
N GLN A 199 15.47 12.37 -32.35
CA GLN A 199 15.86 13.17 -31.19
C GLN A 199 16.13 12.26 -29.98
N PRO A 200 17.35 12.21 -29.44
CA PRO A 200 17.64 11.49 -28.20
C PRO A 200 16.96 12.17 -27.01
N VAL A 201 16.30 11.37 -26.17
CA VAL A 201 15.56 11.82 -24.99
C VAL A 201 15.71 10.85 -23.82
N GLY A 202 15.73 11.37 -22.60
CA GLY A 202 15.76 10.63 -21.35
C GLY A 202 14.35 10.28 -20.84
N LEU A 203 13.39 11.17 -21.09
CA LEU A 203 11.99 10.98 -20.68
C LEU A 203 11.03 11.59 -21.70
N VAL A 204 9.97 10.85 -22.02
CA VAL A 204 8.85 11.32 -22.83
C VAL A 204 7.62 11.44 -21.95
N ILE A 205 6.91 12.56 -22.03
CA ILE A 205 5.69 12.84 -21.26
C ILE A 205 4.57 13.14 -22.24
N ASN A 206 3.50 12.37 -22.15
CA ASN A 206 2.33 12.50 -22.99
C ASN A 206 1.27 13.40 -22.32
N ALA A 207 1.21 14.63 -22.79
CA ALA A 207 0.17 15.61 -22.44
C ALA A 207 -0.89 15.74 -23.55
N ALA A 208 -0.82 14.93 -24.61
CA ALA A 208 -1.83 14.92 -25.66
C ALA A 208 -3.13 14.31 -25.14
N LEU A 209 -4.24 15.02 -25.36
CA LEU A 209 -5.54 14.64 -24.83
C LEU A 209 -6.37 13.98 -25.92
N GLN A 210 -7.00 12.86 -25.56
CA GLN A 210 -8.04 12.23 -26.37
C GLN A 210 -9.41 12.72 -25.91
N LEU A 211 -10.25 13.09 -26.88
CA LEU A 211 -11.67 13.36 -26.60
C LEU A 211 -12.31 12.08 -26.04
N PRO A 212 -13.09 12.19 -24.95
CA PRO A 212 -13.72 11.03 -24.36
C PRO A 212 -14.73 10.43 -25.34
N THR A 213 -14.67 9.12 -25.55
CA THR A 213 -15.71 8.38 -26.24
C THR A 213 -16.80 7.99 -25.25
N LEU A 214 -18.06 7.99 -25.71
CA LEU A 214 -19.14 7.42 -24.91
C LEU A 214 -18.86 5.92 -24.71
N PRO A 215 -18.99 5.40 -23.48
CA PRO A 215 -18.59 4.02 -23.16
C PRO A 215 -19.55 2.94 -23.69
N PHE A 216 -20.56 3.28 -24.49
CA PHE A 216 -21.59 2.34 -24.96
C PHE A 216 -21.90 2.53 -26.46
N LYS A 217 -22.39 1.45 -27.10
CA LYS A 217 -22.92 1.48 -28.47
C LYS A 217 -24.38 1.94 -28.44
N HIS A 218 -24.70 3.04 -29.10
CA HIS A 218 -26.09 3.48 -29.31
C HIS A 218 -26.61 3.06 -30.67
N ALA A 219 -27.83 2.51 -30.70
CA ALA A 219 -28.58 2.20 -31.91
C ALA A 219 -29.50 3.38 -32.25
N GLY A 220 -28.96 4.45 -32.82
CA GLY A 220 -29.73 5.60 -33.29
C GLY A 220 -28.94 6.90 -33.20
N GLU A 221 -29.04 7.75 -34.22
CA GLU A 221 -28.61 9.14 -34.13
C GLU A 221 -29.35 9.79 -32.96
N LEU A 222 -28.60 10.34 -31.99
CA LEU A 222 -29.12 11.14 -30.87
C LEU A 222 -29.91 12.34 -31.41
N SER A 223 -31.18 12.10 -31.72
CA SER A 223 -32.12 13.01 -32.35
C SER A 223 -33.18 13.36 -31.32
N GLY A 224 -32.87 14.31 -30.45
CA GLY A 224 -33.76 14.80 -29.40
C GLY A 224 -33.48 16.27 -29.13
N ALA A 225 -34.48 17.12 -29.32
CA ALA A 225 -34.34 18.57 -29.46
C ALA A 225 -33.89 19.30 -28.18
N PHE A 226 -32.59 19.56 -28.08
CA PHE A 226 -32.05 20.88 -27.71
C PHE A 226 -30.87 21.20 -28.62
N ALA A 227 -31.14 21.99 -29.66
CA ALA A 227 -30.09 22.67 -30.41
C ALA A 227 -29.91 24.06 -29.79
N ILE A 228 -28.75 24.38 -29.18
CA ILE A 228 -28.22 25.76 -29.11
C ILE A 228 -26.68 25.73 -29.22
N ASN A 229 -26.17 26.62 -30.06
CA ASN A 229 -24.83 26.75 -30.66
C ASN A 229 -23.58 26.69 -29.75
N ASP A 230 -22.54 26.16 -30.40
CA ASP A 230 -21.08 26.36 -30.32
C ASP A 230 -20.42 26.25 -28.93
N LYS A 231 -19.87 25.05 -28.64
CA LYS A 231 -18.61 24.74 -27.90
C LYS A 231 -18.73 23.76 -26.72
N LEU A 232 -19.88 23.69 -26.04
CA LEU A 232 -20.18 22.70 -24.99
C LEU A 232 -21.62 22.21 -25.15
N ARG A 233 -21.84 20.89 -25.18
CA ARG A 233 -23.17 20.30 -25.33
C ARG A 233 -23.65 19.74 -24.00
N LEU A 234 -24.92 20.03 -23.69
CA LEU A 234 -25.70 19.27 -22.73
C LEU A 234 -26.71 18.46 -23.56
N LEU A 235 -26.37 17.21 -23.87
CA LEU A 235 -27.30 16.33 -24.59
C LEU A 235 -28.28 15.75 -23.57
N ALA A 236 -29.57 15.85 -23.87
CA ALA A 236 -30.63 15.24 -23.08
C ALA A 236 -31.30 14.15 -23.92
N PHE A 237 -31.24 12.91 -23.44
CA PHE A 237 -31.92 11.77 -24.06
C PHE A 237 -32.48 10.89 -22.96
N ASN A 238 -33.81 10.70 -22.91
CA ASN A 238 -34.47 9.83 -21.93
C ASN A 238 -33.93 9.95 -20.48
N ASN A 239 -33.95 11.18 -19.94
CA ASN A 239 -33.43 11.56 -18.61
C ASN A 239 -31.91 11.43 -18.40
N ILE A 240 -31.14 11.17 -19.46
CA ILE A 240 -29.67 11.16 -19.44
C ILE A 240 -29.15 12.52 -19.92
N TRP A 241 -28.29 13.14 -19.11
CA TRP A 241 -27.65 14.43 -19.32
C TRP A 241 -26.15 14.21 -19.55
N ILE A 242 -25.68 14.41 -20.77
CA ILE A 242 -24.26 14.23 -21.12
C ILE A 242 -23.61 15.60 -21.23
N THR A 243 -22.54 15.82 -20.47
CA THR A 243 -21.66 16.98 -20.68
C THR A 243 -20.56 16.60 -21.65
N GLU A 244 -20.63 17.09 -22.88
CA GLU A 244 -19.64 16.80 -23.94
C GLU A 244 -19.01 18.07 -24.51
N THR A 245 -17.75 17.95 -24.96
CA THR A 245 -17.08 18.90 -25.85
C THR A 245 -17.22 18.40 -27.29
N GLU A 246 -17.97 19.09 -28.14
CA GLU A 246 -18.21 18.66 -29.53
C GLU A 246 -16.94 18.68 -30.39
N LYS A 247 -16.83 17.71 -31.31
CA LYS A 247 -15.82 17.59 -32.36
C LYS A 247 -15.82 18.68 -33.47
N SER A 248 -16.61 19.75 -33.40
CA SER A 248 -16.70 20.72 -34.51
C SER A 248 -15.38 21.48 -34.71
N LEU A 249 -14.68 21.06 -35.77
CA LEU A 249 -13.23 21.08 -35.96
C LEU A 249 -12.77 22.27 -36.81
N ALA A 250 -13.27 23.48 -36.53
CA ALA A 250 -12.79 24.69 -37.21
C ALA A 250 -12.41 25.85 -36.27
N HIS A 251 -12.94 25.91 -35.05
CA HIS A 251 -12.69 27.01 -34.11
C HIS A 251 -12.79 26.53 -32.65
N ALA A 252 -12.02 25.52 -32.25
CA ALA A 252 -11.99 25.07 -30.85
C ALA A 252 -11.58 26.23 -29.94
N GLN A 253 -12.52 26.83 -29.21
CA GLN A 253 -12.19 27.85 -28.21
C GLN A 253 -11.70 27.19 -26.93
N PHE A 254 -10.73 27.85 -26.29
CA PHE A 254 -10.12 27.42 -25.04
C PHE A 254 -11.18 27.19 -23.95
N VAL A 255 -11.24 25.96 -23.41
CA VAL A 255 -12.18 25.60 -22.33
C VAL A 255 -11.47 25.73 -20.99
N PHE A 256 -11.88 26.69 -20.17
CA PHE A 256 -11.33 26.88 -18.83
C PHE A 256 -11.97 25.91 -17.83
N THR A 257 -11.26 25.62 -16.73
CA THR A 257 -11.81 24.86 -15.60
C THR A 257 -13.17 25.39 -15.15
N ARG A 258 -13.35 26.72 -15.16
CA ARG A 258 -14.62 27.35 -14.77
C ARG A 258 -15.76 27.09 -15.76
N ASP A 259 -15.47 26.99 -17.06
CA ASP A 259 -16.48 26.62 -18.05
C ASP A 259 -17.04 25.22 -17.76
N ARG A 260 -16.17 24.27 -17.37
CA ARG A 260 -16.56 22.92 -16.98
C ARG A 260 -17.40 22.90 -15.70
N VAL A 261 -17.05 23.72 -14.71
CA VAL A 261 -17.85 23.88 -13.48
C VAL A 261 -19.23 24.44 -13.81
N ASP A 262 -19.29 25.52 -14.59
CA ASP A 262 -20.57 26.14 -15.00
C ASP A 262 -21.43 25.16 -15.83
N LEU A 263 -20.81 24.35 -16.68
CA LEU A 263 -21.51 23.29 -17.43
C LEU A 263 -22.09 22.22 -16.50
N GLY A 264 -21.32 21.74 -15.53
CA GLY A 264 -21.78 20.79 -14.51
C GLY A 264 -22.94 21.35 -13.68
N CYS A 265 -22.87 22.63 -13.28
CA CYS A 265 -23.97 23.31 -12.60
C CYS A 265 -25.23 23.39 -13.47
N SER A 266 -25.09 23.67 -14.77
CA SER A 266 -26.21 23.71 -15.70
C SER A 266 -26.84 22.32 -15.89
N ALA A 267 -26.02 21.27 -15.97
CA ALA A 267 -26.49 19.89 -16.05
C ALA A 267 -27.30 19.49 -14.81
N GLY A 268 -26.76 19.77 -13.62
CA GLY A 268 -27.45 19.49 -12.35
C GLY A 268 -28.77 20.27 -12.20
N PHE A 269 -28.78 21.55 -12.57
CA PHE A 269 -30.01 22.36 -12.55
C PHE A 269 -31.08 21.80 -13.48
N ASN A 270 -30.70 21.41 -14.70
CA ASN A 270 -31.66 20.90 -15.68
C ASN A 270 -32.19 19.51 -15.30
N ALA A 271 -31.34 18.63 -14.74
CA ALA A 271 -31.77 17.36 -14.19
C ALA A 271 -32.80 17.55 -13.06
N TRP A 272 -32.52 18.47 -12.13
CA TRP A 272 -33.48 18.84 -11.09
C TRP A 272 -34.77 19.44 -11.65
N ALA A 273 -34.68 20.42 -12.55
CA ALA A 273 -35.85 21.07 -13.15
C ALA A 273 -36.77 20.05 -13.84
N HIS A 274 -36.18 19.12 -14.60
CA HIS A 274 -36.90 18.03 -15.25
C HIS A 274 -37.60 17.12 -14.24
N SER A 275 -36.92 16.72 -13.15
CA SER A 275 -37.52 15.90 -12.08
C SER A 275 -38.75 16.54 -11.42
N GLN A 276 -38.84 17.87 -11.45
CA GLN A 276 -39.95 18.63 -10.88
C GLN A 276 -41.02 19.01 -11.93
N GLY A 277 -40.86 18.58 -13.19
CA GLY A 277 -41.77 18.92 -14.29
C GLY A 277 -41.61 20.35 -14.84
N TYR A 278 -40.52 21.04 -14.52
CA TYR A 278 -40.20 22.35 -15.08
C TYR A 278 -39.46 22.26 -16.42
N ALA A 279 -39.60 23.29 -17.25
CA ALA A 279 -38.85 23.40 -18.50
C ALA A 279 -37.34 23.57 -18.25
N SER A 280 -36.52 22.83 -18.99
CA SER A 280 -35.06 22.96 -18.94
C SER A 280 -34.59 24.27 -19.56
N ARG A 281 -33.40 24.71 -19.14
CA ARG A 281 -32.78 25.96 -19.63
C ARG A 281 -31.55 25.62 -20.48
N PRO A 282 -31.38 26.26 -21.65
CA PRO A 282 -30.17 26.07 -22.43
C PRO A 282 -28.95 26.64 -21.71
N TYR A 283 -27.83 25.95 -21.80
CA TYR A 283 -26.55 26.46 -21.31
C TYR A 283 -26.13 27.68 -22.15
N LYS A 284 -25.75 28.77 -21.47
CA LYS A 284 -25.13 29.93 -22.09
C LYS A 284 -23.75 30.12 -21.48
N GLN A 285 -22.71 29.99 -22.30
CA GLN A 285 -21.34 30.22 -21.85
C GLN A 285 -21.17 31.66 -21.34
N LYS A 286 -20.50 31.81 -20.19
CA LYS A 286 -20.21 33.11 -19.61
C LYS A 286 -18.91 33.67 -20.19
N ASN A 287 -18.93 34.91 -20.67
CA ASN A 287 -17.73 35.62 -21.05
C ASN A 287 -17.04 36.21 -19.82
N TYR A 288 -16.00 35.55 -19.33
CA TYR A 288 -15.19 36.09 -18.24
C TYR A 288 -14.24 37.20 -18.71
N VAL A 289 -14.15 38.26 -17.90
CA VAL A 289 -13.22 39.38 -18.11
C VAL A 289 -11.77 38.95 -17.92
N ILE A 290 -11.54 38.00 -17.00
CA ILE A 290 -10.21 37.48 -16.65
C ILE A 290 -10.05 36.10 -17.28
N LYS A 291 -9.09 35.96 -18.19
CA LYS A 291 -8.75 34.71 -18.88
C LYS A 291 -7.27 34.37 -18.64
N PRO A 292 -6.97 33.50 -17.65
CA PRO A 292 -5.60 33.13 -17.33
C PRO A 292 -5.05 32.10 -18.33
N TYR A 293 -3.73 32.02 -18.43
CA TYR A 293 -2.99 30.98 -19.12
C TYR A 293 -1.77 30.62 -18.25
N THR A 294 -1.83 29.46 -17.61
CA THR A 294 -0.98 29.04 -16.51
C THR A 294 0.32 28.46 -17.02
N LEU A 295 1.44 29.10 -16.68
CA LEU A 295 2.80 28.67 -17.04
C LEU A 295 3.75 28.89 -15.85
N GLY A 296 3.32 28.49 -14.64
CA GLY A 296 4.05 28.81 -13.41
C GLY A 296 4.34 30.31 -13.29
N GLN A 297 5.56 30.69 -12.93
CA GLN A 297 5.97 32.10 -12.84
C GLN A 297 5.94 32.88 -14.16
N TYR A 298 5.79 32.19 -15.30
CA TYR A 298 5.71 32.76 -16.65
C TYR A 298 4.27 32.84 -17.19
N SER A 299 3.27 32.62 -16.33
CA SER A 299 1.84 32.72 -16.68
C SER A 299 1.52 34.00 -17.44
N LEU A 300 0.47 33.92 -18.25
CA LEU A 300 -0.12 35.03 -18.97
C LEU A 300 -1.57 35.20 -18.50
N CYS A 301 -2.11 36.41 -18.60
CA CYS A 301 -3.52 36.64 -18.28
C CYS A 301 -4.07 37.76 -19.15
N CYS A 302 -5.22 37.51 -19.75
CA CYS A 302 -5.96 38.51 -20.51
C CYS A 302 -7.04 39.13 -19.61
N LEU A 303 -7.07 40.45 -19.55
CA LEU A 303 -8.00 41.29 -18.81
C LEU A 303 -8.77 42.14 -19.83
N GLY A 304 -9.73 41.53 -20.53
CA GLY A 304 -10.44 42.15 -21.65
C GLY A 304 -9.51 42.47 -22.83
N TRP A 305 -9.04 43.71 -22.92
CA TRP A 305 -8.15 44.19 -24.01
C TRP A 305 -6.66 44.21 -23.60
N LEU A 306 -6.36 44.13 -22.31
CA LEU A 306 -4.99 44.14 -21.80
C LEU A 306 -4.49 42.71 -21.60
N VAL A 307 -3.25 42.44 -21.98
CA VAL A 307 -2.58 41.18 -21.68
C VAL A 307 -1.38 41.43 -20.78
N ILE A 308 -1.42 40.84 -19.58
CA ILE A 308 -0.35 40.89 -18.59
C ILE A 308 0.42 39.55 -18.59
N SER A 309 1.68 39.59 -18.14
CA SER A 309 2.57 38.42 -18.10
C SER A 309 3.41 38.39 -16.82
N GLY A 310 3.93 37.22 -16.47
CA GLY A 310 4.82 37.03 -15.31
C GLY A 310 4.06 36.97 -13.98
N LYS A 311 4.68 37.45 -12.90
CA LYS A 311 4.15 37.33 -11.52
C LYS A 311 2.72 37.87 -11.33
N PRO A 312 2.32 39.03 -11.91
CA PRO A 312 0.93 39.49 -11.81
C PRO A 312 -0.05 38.53 -12.47
N ALA A 313 0.29 38.01 -13.65
CA ALA A 313 -0.53 37.02 -14.36
C ALA A 313 -0.57 35.68 -13.61
N TRP A 314 0.55 35.25 -13.00
CA TRP A 314 0.60 34.10 -12.12
C TRP A 314 -0.41 34.23 -10.96
N PHE A 315 -0.45 35.39 -10.31
CA PHE A 315 -1.41 35.66 -9.23
C PHE A 315 -2.86 35.52 -9.71
N PHE A 316 -3.21 36.12 -10.85
CA PHE A 316 -4.57 35.99 -11.41
C PHE A 316 -4.89 34.56 -11.83
N SER A 317 -3.95 33.82 -12.41
CA SER A 317 -4.13 32.39 -12.75
C SER A 317 -4.38 31.52 -11.53
N ARG A 318 -3.66 31.77 -10.44
CA ARG A 318 -3.83 31.08 -9.17
C ARG A 318 -5.17 31.44 -8.53
N LEU A 319 -5.51 32.72 -8.45
CA LEU A 319 -6.76 33.21 -7.86
C LEU A 319 -8.00 32.64 -8.58
N THR A 320 -7.99 32.61 -9.91
CA THR A 320 -9.10 32.07 -10.71
C THR A 320 -9.28 30.56 -10.51
N ASN A 321 -8.19 29.80 -10.41
CA ASN A 321 -8.24 28.37 -10.07
C ASN A 321 -8.74 28.14 -8.63
N LEU A 322 -8.31 28.95 -7.65
CA LEU A 322 -8.78 28.87 -6.26
C LEU A 322 -10.28 29.10 -6.13
N LEU A 323 -10.81 30.11 -6.83
CA LEU A 323 -12.24 30.38 -6.86
C LEU A 323 -13.05 29.26 -7.52
N SER A 324 -12.39 28.32 -8.21
CA SER A 324 -13.02 27.15 -8.83
C SER A 324 -12.94 25.91 -7.93
N VAL A 325 -12.15 25.93 -6.85
CA VAL A 325 -12.05 24.82 -5.88
C VAL A 325 -13.15 24.95 -4.83
N PRO A 326 -13.98 23.90 -4.62
CA PRO A 326 -15.00 23.90 -3.57
C PRO A 326 -14.38 23.76 -2.17
N GLY A 327 -14.83 24.58 -1.22
CA GLY A 327 -14.49 24.50 0.22
C GLY A 327 -13.55 25.60 0.73
N LEU A 328 -14.03 26.40 1.69
CA LEU A 328 -13.31 27.55 2.26
C LEU A 328 -12.01 27.17 3.00
N GLU A 329 -12.04 26.08 3.76
CA GLU A 329 -10.88 25.56 4.52
C GLU A 329 -9.70 25.22 3.60
N ARG A 330 -9.97 24.58 2.45
CA ARG A 330 -8.92 24.19 1.49
C ARG A 330 -8.35 25.41 0.80
N ASN A 331 -9.21 26.36 0.43
CA ASN A 331 -8.78 27.60 -0.19
C ASN A 331 -7.83 28.39 0.71
N LEU A 332 -8.09 28.45 2.02
CA LEU A 332 -7.19 29.07 3.00
C LEU A 332 -5.84 28.33 3.10
N ARG A 333 -5.84 26.99 3.12
CA ARG A 333 -4.61 26.20 3.14
C ARG A 333 -3.77 26.38 1.88
N ILE A 334 -4.40 26.44 0.71
CA ILE A 334 -3.73 26.71 -0.58
C ILE A 334 -3.12 28.12 -0.58
N ILE A 335 -3.83 29.12 -0.06
CA ILE A 335 -3.30 30.49 0.09
C ILE A 335 -2.07 30.51 0.99
N ILE A 336 -2.11 29.80 2.12
CA ILE A 336 -0.96 29.70 3.05
C ILE A 336 0.23 29.01 2.36
N ASP A 337 0.00 27.89 1.66
CA ASP A 337 1.03 27.20 0.87
C ASP A 337 1.69 28.15 -0.14
N TRP A 338 0.91 28.98 -0.85
CA TRP A 338 1.46 29.95 -1.81
C TRP A 338 2.30 31.03 -1.13
N PHE A 339 1.89 31.49 0.05
CA PHE A 339 2.65 32.47 0.82
C PHE A 339 4.00 31.89 1.28
N LEU A 340 4.02 30.61 1.67
CA LEU A 340 5.24 29.90 2.06
C LEU A 340 6.18 29.68 0.87
N VAL A 341 5.67 29.33 -0.32
CA VAL A 341 6.49 29.17 -1.54
C VAL A 341 7.11 30.51 -2.01
N LEU A 342 6.48 31.64 -1.71
CA LEU A 342 7.06 32.96 -2.00
C LEU A 342 8.18 33.33 -1.02
N ALA A 343 8.16 32.80 0.20
CA ALA A 343 9.11 33.09 1.27
C ALA A 343 10.28 32.10 1.37
N PHE A 344 10.10 30.86 0.89
CA PHE A 344 11.07 29.77 0.99
C PHE A 344 11.33 29.13 -0.38
N ARG A 345 12.56 28.65 -0.64
CA ARG A 345 12.91 27.96 -1.90
C ARG A 345 12.06 26.69 -2.04
N ASN A 346 11.69 26.35 -3.28
CA ASN A 346 10.99 25.09 -3.58
C ASN A 346 11.80 23.92 -3.03
N ASP A 347 11.15 23.08 -2.22
CA ASP A 347 11.78 21.89 -1.68
C ASP A 347 12.10 20.92 -2.82
N ILE A 348 13.36 20.46 -2.88
CA ILE A 348 13.85 19.48 -3.86
C ILE A 348 13.83 18.08 -3.24
N ALA A 349 13.48 17.95 -1.94
CA ALA A 349 13.38 16.66 -1.28
C ALA A 349 12.52 15.69 -2.10
N VAL A 350 13.17 14.60 -2.52
CA VAL A 350 12.53 13.46 -3.15
C VAL A 350 11.66 12.81 -2.07
N LEU A 351 10.34 13.01 -2.17
CA LEU A 351 9.39 12.26 -1.36
C LEU A 351 9.38 10.83 -1.91
N SER A 352 10.22 9.96 -1.33
CA SER A 352 10.15 8.51 -1.53
C SER A 352 8.76 8.02 -1.11
N GLN A 353 7.84 7.94 -2.06
CA GLN A 353 6.63 7.14 -1.91
C GLN A 353 6.96 5.71 -2.37
N ALA A 354 6.66 4.74 -1.51
CA ALA A 354 6.72 3.33 -1.85
C ALA A 354 5.95 3.06 -3.15
N THR A 355 6.63 2.38 -4.06
CA THR A 355 6.17 1.96 -5.38
C THR A 355 4.82 1.24 -5.26
N SER A 356 3.72 1.90 -5.65
CA SER A 356 2.44 1.21 -5.82
C SER A 356 2.42 0.58 -7.21
N SER A 357 2.62 -0.73 -7.24
CA SER A 357 2.61 -1.62 -8.39
C SER A 357 1.26 -1.58 -9.14
N LYS A 358 1.20 -0.87 -10.26
CA LYS A 358 0.36 -1.31 -11.38
C LYS A 358 1.21 -2.29 -12.18
N LEU A 359 0.94 -3.58 -12.07
CA LEU A 359 1.48 -4.62 -12.94
C LEU A 359 1.21 -4.22 -14.40
N GLN A 360 2.25 -3.78 -15.11
CA GLN A 360 2.15 -3.49 -16.55
C GLN A 360 2.43 -4.77 -17.33
N MET A 361 1.51 -5.11 -18.22
CA MET A 361 1.71 -6.11 -19.27
C MET A 361 2.45 -5.45 -20.42
N LEU A 362 3.56 -6.05 -20.84
CA LEU A 362 4.33 -5.68 -22.01
C LEU A 362 4.09 -6.69 -23.12
N HIS A 363 3.98 -6.21 -24.35
CA HIS A 363 3.81 -7.05 -25.53
C HIS A 363 5.03 -6.90 -26.44
N PHE A 364 5.56 -8.02 -26.92
CA PHE A 364 6.70 -8.11 -27.82
C PHE A 364 6.33 -8.99 -29.02
N LYS A 365 6.83 -8.66 -30.21
CA LYS A 365 6.61 -9.46 -31.42
C LYS A 365 7.70 -10.51 -31.61
N ALA A 366 7.39 -11.52 -32.41
CA ALA A 366 8.36 -12.53 -32.83
C ALA A 366 9.60 -11.86 -33.46
N GLY A 367 10.79 -12.15 -32.92
CA GLY A 367 12.06 -11.57 -33.33
C GLY A 367 12.54 -10.40 -32.48
N ASP A 368 11.68 -9.78 -31.67
CA ASP A 368 12.05 -8.66 -30.81
C ASP A 368 13.04 -9.08 -29.72
N GLU A 369 14.07 -8.26 -29.52
CA GLU A 369 15.05 -8.42 -28.45
C GLU A 369 14.63 -7.57 -27.25
N ILE A 370 14.51 -8.22 -26.09
CA ILE A 370 14.00 -7.59 -24.87
C ILE A 370 15.10 -6.80 -24.18
N PHE A 371 16.30 -7.38 -24.13
CA PHE A 371 17.53 -6.73 -23.76
C PHE A 371 18.70 -7.52 -24.36
N ALA A 372 19.80 -6.82 -24.60
CA ALA A 372 21.06 -7.37 -25.07
C ALA A 372 22.02 -7.61 -23.90
N GLN A 373 22.94 -8.57 -24.08
CA GLN A 373 24.10 -8.71 -23.21
C GLN A 373 24.89 -7.39 -23.20
N GLY A 374 25.09 -6.80 -22.02
CA GLY A 374 25.72 -5.50 -21.84
C GLY A 374 24.78 -4.38 -21.38
N ASP A 375 23.45 -4.55 -21.50
CA ASP A 375 22.47 -3.52 -21.13
C ASP A 375 22.39 -3.30 -19.61
N ALA A 376 21.90 -2.14 -19.17
CA ALA A 376 21.64 -1.89 -17.76
C ALA A 376 20.49 -2.79 -17.23
N ALA A 377 20.66 -3.36 -16.04
CA ALA A 377 19.68 -4.25 -15.43
C ALA A 377 18.82 -3.51 -14.38
N GLU A 378 17.64 -3.02 -14.79
CA GLU A 378 16.71 -2.29 -13.91
C GLU A 378 15.44 -3.08 -13.53
N MET A 379 15.06 -4.09 -14.33
CA MET A 379 13.76 -4.78 -14.23
C MET A 379 13.86 -6.29 -14.49
N ALA A 380 12.93 -7.06 -13.94
CA ALA A 380 12.74 -8.47 -14.26
C ALA A 380 11.39 -8.72 -14.95
N TYR A 381 11.30 -9.84 -15.66
CA TYR A 381 10.14 -10.16 -16.51
C TYR A 381 9.65 -11.57 -16.19
N ALA A 382 8.33 -11.72 -16.11
CA ALA A 382 7.66 -13.03 -16.08
C ALA A 382 6.89 -13.25 -17.38
N VAL A 383 6.97 -14.44 -17.96
CA VAL A 383 6.35 -14.78 -19.23
C VAL A 383 4.90 -15.20 -18.99
N ASP A 384 3.96 -14.44 -19.54
CA ASP A 384 2.53 -14.75 -19.48
C ASP A 384 2.11 -15.61 -20.67
N SER A 385 2.55 -15.26 -21.88
CA SER A 385 2.35 -16.04 -23.10
C SER A 385 3.50 -15.85 -24.10
N GLY A 386 3.67 -16.82 -25.01
CA GLY A 386 4.71 -16.81 -26.05
C GLY A 386 5.97 -17.61 -25.70
N GLN A 387 6.94 -17.64 -26.61
CA GLN A 387 8.23 -18.31 -26.45
C GLN A 387 9.40 -17.35 -26.69
N LEU A 388 10.42 -17.46 -25.86
CA LEU A 388 11.65 -16.68 -25.95
C LEU A 388 12.88 -17.58 -25.94
N LYS A 389 13.99 -17.06 -26.42
CA LYS A 389 15.31 -17.70 -26.34
C LYS A 389 16.29 -16.79 -25.64
N VAL A 390 17.11 -17.39 -24.79
CA VAL A 390 18.21 -16.74 -24.08
C VAL A 390 19.51 -17.09 -24.78
N LEU A 391 20.32 -16.08 -25.06
CA LEU A 391 21.57 -16.15 -25.81
C LEU A 391 22.69 -15.56 -24.94
N GLN A 392 23.85 -16.22 -24.89
CA GLN A 392 25.07 -15.69 -24.28
C GLN A 392 26.20 -15.87 -25.27
N ASP A 393 26.94 -14.80 -25.56
CA ASP A 393 28.01 -14.77 -26.57
C ASP A 393 27.57 -15.34 -27.93
N GLY A 394 26.33 -15.08 -28.32
CA GLY A 394 25.73 -15.54 -29.58
C GLY A 394 25.31 -17.02 -29.61
N ARG A 395 25.51 -17.77 -28.52
CA ARG A 395 25.07 -19.17 -28.38
C ARG A 395 23.79 -19.27 -27.56
N LYS A 396 22.88 -20.14 -27.98
CA LYS A 396 21.61 -20.37 -27.29
C LYS A 396 21.84 -21.14 -25.99
N ILE A 397 21.40 -20.58 -24.87
CA ILE A 397 21.53 -21.14 -23.52
C ILE A 397 20.27 -21.88 -23.11
N ARG A 398 19.10 -21.25 -23.25
CA ARG A 398 17.80 -21.84 -22.90
C ARG A 398 16.64 -21.25 -23.68
N ASP A 399 15.52 -21.96 -23.71
CA ASP A 399 14.21 -21.45 -24.12
C ASP A 399 13.39 -21.08 -22.88
N LEU A 400 12.51 -20.09 -23.02
CA LEU A 400 11.58 -19.65 -21.99
C LEU A 400 10.16 -19.66 -22.55
N GLY A 401 9.19 -20.07 -21.75
CA GLY A 401 7.77 -20.12 -22.09
C GLY A 401 6.88 -19.63 -20.94
N PRO A 402 5.54 -19.77 -21.07
CA PRO A 402 4.58 -19.29 -20.08
C PRO A 402 4.86 -19.85 -18.68
N GLY A 403 4.96 -18.96 -17.68
CA GLY A 403 5.30 -19.30 -16.29
C GLY A 403 6.79 -19.19 -15.95
N ASP A 404 7.67 -19.07 -16.95
CA ASP A 404 9.08 -18.80 -16.72
C ASP A 404 9.34 -17.32 -16.43
N TYR A 405 10.49 -17.02 -15.83
CA TYR A 405 10.92 -15.65 -15.53
C TYR A 405 12.40 -15.46 -15.88
N PHE A 406 12.80 -14.22 -16.13
CA PHE A 406 14.17 -13.90 -16.54
C PHE A 406 14.55 -12.45 -16.22
N GLY A 407 15.86 -12.17 -16.24
CA GLY A 407 16.40 -10.85 -15.92
C GLY A 407 16.61 -10.61 -14.41
N GLU A 408 16.84 -11.68 -13.65
CA GLU A 408 16.92 -11.74 -12.18
C GLU A 408 18.20 -11.16 -11.53
N ILE A 409 19.16 -10.67 -12.32
CA ILE A 409 20.49 -10.27 -11.83
C ILE A 409 20.39 -8.99 -10.99
N MET A 410 20.93 -9.06 -9.77
CA MET A 410 21.04 -7.95 -8.82
C MET A 410 21.99 -6.86 -9.33
N PRO A 411 21.64 -5.56 -9.19
CA PRO A 411 22.60 -4.47 -9.30
C PRO A 411 23.47 -4.41 -8.03
N THR A 412 24.69 -4.92 -8.09
CA THR A 412 25.81 -4.17 -7.50
C THR A 412 26.24 -3.09 -8.50
N HIS A 413 26.94 -2.04 -8.05
CA HIS A 413 27.23 -0.77 -8.75
C HIS A 413 27.79 -0.84 -10.21
N GLU A 414 27.96 -2.03 -10.82
CA GLU A 414 28.46 -2.26 -12.19
C GLU A 414 27.65 -3.29 -13.04
N SER A 415 26.43 -3.66 -12.65
CA SER A 415 25.78 -4.88 -13.20
C SER A 415 25.12 -4.69 -14.58
N LYS A 416 25.81 -5.11 -15.64
CA LYS A 416 25.28 -5.23 -17.01
C LYS A 416 24.59 -6.60 -17.22
N ARG A 417 23.60 -6.68 -18.11
CA ARG A 417 22.95 -7.94 -18.51
C ARG A 417 24.00 -8.92 -19.04
N ILE A 418 24.01 -10.15 -18.54
CA ILE A 418 24.98 -11.18 -18.97
C ILE A 418 24.49 -12.01 -20.16
N GLU A 419 23.21 -11.86 -20.53
CA GLU A 419 22.51 -12.62 -21.57
C GLU A 419 21.67 -11.67 -22.43
N THR A 420 21.51 -12.00 -23.70
CA THR A 420 20.52 -11.43 -24.61
C THR A 420 19.25 -12.28 -24.58
N VAL A 421 18.07 -11.68 -24.45
CA VAL A 421 16.79 -12.40 -24.53
C VAL A 421 15.98 -11.93 -25.74
N ARG A 422 15.57 -12.88 -26.59
CA ARG A 422 14.84 -12.59 -27.84
C ARG A 422 13.56 -13.42 -27.96
N CYS A 423 12.49 -12.80 -28.40
CA CYS A 423 11.21 -13.46 -28.67
C CYS A 423 11.30 -14.36 -29.92
N VAL A 424 10.80 -15.59 -29.80
CA VAL A 424 10.65 -16.56 -30.89
C VAL A 424 9.26 -16.46 -31.50
N THR A 425 8.24 -16.22 -30.68
CA THR A 425 6.87 -15.90 -31.09
C THR A 425 6.48 -14.53 -30.53
N ASP A 426 5.28 -14.04 -30.85
CA ASP A 426 4.70 -12.93 -30.10
C ASP A 426 4.56 -13.36 -28.63
N CYS A 427 4.94 -12.46 -27.72
CA CYS A 427 5.03 -12.71 -26.28
C CYS A 427 4.33 -11.63 -25.48
N GLU A 428 3.64 -12.03 -24.42
CA GLU A 428 3.15 -11.12 -23.38
C GLU A 428 3.92 -11.36 -22.09
N LEU A 429 4.47 -10.30 -21.52
CA LEU A 429 5.35 -10.34 -20.36
C LEU A 429 4.85 -9.42 -19.26
N LYS A 430 4.94 -9.87 -18.02
CA LYS A 430 4.66 -9.08 -16.82
C LYS A 430 5.94 -8.44 -16.31
N LEU A 431 5.88 -7.13 -16.11
CA LEU A 431 6.95 -6.37 -15.48
C LEU A 431 6.94 -6.59 -13.97
N VAL A 432 8.07 -7.03 -13.42
CA VAL A 432 8.29 -7.20 -11.98
C VAL A 432 9.40 -6.24 -11.56
N SER A 433 9.09 -5.35 -10.62
CA SER A 433 10.11 -4.43 -10.09
C SER A 433 11.21 -5.22 -9.38
N GLN A 434 12.45 -4.73 -9.42
CA GLN A 434 13.55 -5.39 -8.72
C GLN A 434 13.37 -5.38 -7.20
N GLU A 435 12.67 -4.42 -6.62
CA GLU A 435 12.35 -4.40 -5.18
C GLU A 435 11.32 -5.46 -4.82
N ASP A 436 10.28 -5.65 -5.64
CA ASP A 436 9.33 -6.75 -5.48
C ASP A 436 10.03 -8.08 -5.71
N LEU A 437 10.87 -8.19 -6.74
CA LEU A 437 11.68 -9.37 -7.00
C LEU A 437 12.68 -9.62 -5.86
N LYS A 438 13.22 -8.59 -5.20
CA LYS A 438 14.13 -8.69 -4.04
C LYS A 438 13.38 -9.08 -2.77
N ALA A 439 12.18 -8.53 -2.55
CA ALA A 439 11.30 -8.94 -1.47
C ALA A 439 10.84 -10.39 -1.66
N LEU A 440 10.59 -10.79 -2.91
CA LEU A 440 10.33 -12.16 -3.30
C LEU A 440 11.60 -12.99 -3.07
N LEU A 441 12.70 -12.79 -3.80
CA LEU A 441 13.96 -13.58 -3.77
C LEU A 441 14.58 -13.71 -2.37
N LYS A 442 14.49 -12.69 -1.51
CA LYS A 442 14.98 -12.75 -0.12
C LYS A 442 14.17 -13.69 0.78
N SER A 443 12.99 -14.13 0.35
CA SER A 443 12.11 -15.01 1.15
C SER A 443 12.39 -16.52 1.00
N GLY A 444 13.45 -16.90 0.28
CA GLY A 444 13.89 -18.30 0.18
C GLY A 444 12.99 -19.20 -0.68
N TRP A 445 13.38 -20.47 -0.79
CA TRP A 445 13.00 -21.52 -1.78
C TRP A 445 11.51 -21.76 -2.11
N LEU A 446 10.56 -21.11 -1.43
CA LEU A 446 9.11 -21.27 -1.62
C LEU A 446 8.56 -20.62 -2.91
N MET A 447 9.37 -19.85 -3.65
CA MET A 447 8.91 -19.12 -4.84
C MET A 447 8.47 -19.98 -6.01
N GLY A 448 9.05 -21.17 -6.17
CA GLY A 448 8.67 -22.09 -7.23
C GLY A 448 7.19 -22.47 -7.16
N LYS A 449 6.57 -22.37 -5.97
CA LYS A 449 5.16 -22.64 -5.68
C LYS A 449 4.30 -21.35 -5.73
N ALA A 450 4.79 -20.22 -5.22
CA ALA A 450 4.03 -18.96 -5.19
C ALA A 450 3.79 -18.36 -6.60
N ILE A 451 4.77 -18.46 -7.50
CA ILE A 451 4.63 -18.03 -8.90
C ILE A 451 3.87 -19.08 -9.72
N ARG A 452 4.02 -20.38 -9.40
CA ARG A 452 3.14 -21.45 -9.92
C ARG A 452 1.68 -21.32 -9.49
N ASN A 453 1.39 -20.59 -8.42
CA ASN A 453 0.01 -20.29 -7.99
C ASN A 453 -0.57 -19.03 -8.67
N LEU A 454 0.26 -18.20 -9.32
CA LEU A 454 -0.17 -17.13 -10.22
C LEU A 454 -0.50 -17.64 -11.63
N SER A 455 -0.04 -18.84 -11.97
CA SER A 455 -0.63 -19.67 -13.02
C SER A 455 -1.63 -20.62 -12.36
N THR A 456 -2.77 -20.88 -13.00
CA THR A 456 -3.80 -21.75 -12.42
C THR A 456 -3.38 -23.21 -12.53
N HIS A 457 -2.45 -23.71 -11.70
CA HIS A 457 -2.25 -25.15 -11.55
C HIS A 457 -1.68 -25.56 -10.18
N LYS A 458 -2.60 -26.14 -9.37
CA LYS A 458 -2.45 -27.08 -8.24
C LYS A 458 -1.07 -27.18 -7.56
N ALA A 459 -1.03 -26.91 -6.25
CA ALA A 459 -0.06 -27.51 -5.35
C ALA A 459 -0.65 -27.75 -3.95
N GLU A 460 -1.29 -28.90 -3.77
CA GLU A 460 -1.44 -29.56 -2.46
C GLU A 460 -0.14 -30.32 -2.12
N HIS A 461 0.09 -30.54 -0.83
CA HIS A 461 1.20 -31.27 -0.19
C HIS A 461 2.58 -30.60 -0.21
N GLU A 462 3.11 -30.29 0.99
CA GLU A 462 4.34 -30.88 1.55
C GLU A 462 4.61 -30.32 2.96
N LEU A 463 5.03 -31.23 3.85
CA LEU A 463 5.19 -31.06 5.30
C LEU A 463 6.48 -30.31 5.68
N PHE A 464 6.47 -29.77 6.90
CA PHE A 464 7.59 -29.12 7.59
C PHE A 464 8.77 -30.08 7.80
N GLU A 465 9.96 -29.71 7.32
CA GLU A 465 11.25 -30.26 7.79
C GLU A 465 11.97 -29.20 8.65
N GLU A 466 12.60 -29.64 9.75
CA GLU A 466 13.40 -28.81 10.64
C GLU A 466 14.66 -28.27 9.90
N PRO A 467 14.99 -26.96 9.98
CA PRO A 467 16.09 -26.43 9.23
C PRO A 467 17.43 -26.77 9.89
N LEU A 468 18.19 -27.69 9.30
CA LEU A 468 19.64 -27.82 9.52
C LEU A 468 20.35 -26.60 8.88
N GLY A 469 21.05 -25.78 9.67
CA GLY A 469 21.88 -24.69 9.14
C GLY A 469 22.28 -23.61 10.14
N MET A 470 23.06 -22.63 9.67
CA MET A 470 23.45 -21.45 10.46
C MET A 470 22.24 -20.51 10.62
N LYS A 471 22.06 -19.96 11.82
CA LYS A 471 21.02 -19.00 12.21
C LYS A 471 21.65 -17.69 12.65
N ARG A 472 21.04 -16.57 12.24
CA ARG A 472 21.33 -15.23 12.75
C ARG A 472 20.10 -14.68 13.45
N LEU A 473 20.25 -14.32 14.71
CA LEU A 473 19.15 -13.86 15.56
C LEU A 473 19.48 -12.49 16.14
N THR A 474 18.56 -11.54 15.99
CA THR A 474 18.66 -10.19 16.57
C THR A 474 17.56 -10.02 17.60
N TYR A 475 17.90 -9.66 18.83
CA TYR A 475 16.93 -9.41 19.89
C TYR A 475 17.18 -8.09 20.62
N VAL A 476 16.13 -7.57 21.23
CA VAL A 476 16.15 -6.43 22.17
C VAL A 476 15.65 -6.88 23.54
N SER A 477 16.20 -6.30 24.61
CA SER A 477 15.76 -6.56 25.98
C SER A 477 15.95 -5.32 26.84
N LYS A 478 15.18 -5.21 27.93
CA LYS A 478 15.21 -4.07 28.84
C LYS A 478 15.94 -4.42 30.13
N LEU A 479 16.81 -3.54 30.62
CA LEU A 479 17.55 -3.74 31.86
C LEU A 479 16.62 -3.65 33.08
N ASN A 480 16.84 -4.54 34.06
CA ASN A 480 16.07 -4.54 35.31
C ASN A 480 16.60 -3.50 36.33
N ALA A 481 17.86 -3.10 36.21
CA ALA A 481 18.50 -2.11 37.05
C ALA A 481 19.52 -1.30 36.23
N VAL A 482 19.83 -0.09 36.71
CA VAL A 482 20.90 0.73 36.13
C VAL A 482 22.22 -0.01 36.31
N MET A 483 22.93 -0.25 35.20
CA MET A 483 24.24 -0.91 35.19
C MET A 483 25.34 0.09 34.82
N THR A 484 26.49 -0.06 35.45
CA THR A 484 27.70 0.69 35.12
C THR A 484 28.32 0.20 33.81
N GLN A 485 29.12 1.05 33.17
CA GLN A 485 29.85 0.67 31.95
C GLN A 485 30.77 -0.54 32.16
N GLU A 486 31.40 -0.64 33.34
CA GLU A 486 32.26 -1.77 33.70
C GLU A 486 31.49 -3.09 33.75
N GLU A 487 30.28 -3.09 34.33
CA GLU A 487 29.40 -4.27 34.38
C GLU A 487 28.96 -4.70 32.97
N ILE A 488 28.64 -3.74 32.09
CA ILE A 488 28.27 -4.02 30.69
C ILE A 488 29.44 -4.62 29.91
N LEU A 489 30.64 -4.06 30.07
CA LEU A 489 31.85 -4.57 29.43
C LEU A 489 32.22 -5.97 29.96
N GLU A 490 32.00 -6.24 31.24
CA GLU A 490 32.22 -7.56 31.83
C GLU A 490 31.22 -8.60 31.30
N ILE A 491 29.94 -8.25 31.13
CA ILE A 491 28.97 -9.09 30.41
C ILE A 491 29.49 -9.40 29.00
N GLY A 492 29.99 -8.39 28.30
CA GLY A 492 30.60 -8.51 26.98
C GLY A 492 31.77 -9.49 26.94
N ARG A 493 32.70 -9.35 27.89
CA ARG A 493 33.89 -10.20 28.01
C ARG A 493 33.50 -11.67 28.25
N ILE A 494 32.64 -11.92 29.23
CA ILE A 494 32.14 -13.26 29.56
C ILE A 494 31.39 -13.87 28.36
N SER A 495 30.56 -13.08 27.69
CA SER A 495 29.81 -13.52 26.50
C SER A 495 30.74 -13.88 25.35
N SER A 496 31.76 -13.06 25.08
CA SER A 496 32.75 -13.30 24.03
C SER A 496 33.54 -14.59 24.26
N GLU A 497 33.99 -14.86 25.50
CA GLU A 497 34.69 -16.10 25.86
C GLU A 497 33.80 -17.34 25.72
N ASN A 498 32.54 -17.22 26.14
CA ASN A 498 31.57 -18.31 26.08
C ASN A 498 31.10 -18.62 24.65
N ASN A 499 30.96 -17.58 23.83
CA ASN A 499 30.49 -17.71 22.44
C ASN A 499 31.59 -18.28 21.55
N LYS A 500 32.86 -17.88 21.73
CA LYS A 500 34.00 -18.48 21.03
C LYS A 500 34.09 -19.99 21.21
N LYS A 501 33.80 -20.49 22.42
CA LYS A 501 33.80 -21.94 22.71
C LYS A 501 32.69 -22.72 22.00
N ARG A 502 31.64 -22.02 21.56
CA ARG A 502 30.45 -22.60 20.92
C ARG A 502 30.35 -22.25 19.43
N ASP A 503 31.39 -21.66 18.86
CA ASP A 503 31.39 -21.10 17.51
C ASP A 503 30.20 -20.15 17.26
N VAL A 504 29.95 -19.25 18.22
CA VAL A 504 28.96 -18.18 18.09
C VAL A 504 29.67 -16.84 17.93
N THR A 505 29.19 -16.02 17.02
CA THR A 505 29.69 -14.65 16.77
C THR A 505 28.58 -13.63 16.93
N GLY A 506 28.94 -12.34 17.03
CA GLY A 506 27.96 -11.27 17.05
C GLY A 506 28.38 -9.99 17.76
N VAL A 507 27.39 -9.15 18.03
CA VAL A 507 27.54 -7.84 18.67
C VAL A 507 26.49 -7.64 19.76
N LEU A 508 26.90 -7.04 20.87
CA LEU A 508 26.05 -6.61 21.98
C LEU A 508 26.16 -5.09 22.11
N ILE A 509 25.06 -4.39 21.90
CA ILE A 509 24.95 -2.94 21.97
C ILE A 509 24.11 -2.57 23.19
N SER A 510 24.65 -1.73 24.06
CA SER A 510 23.91 -1.14 25.18
C SER A 510 23.57 0.32 24.89
N VAL A 511 22.28 0.64 25.06
CA VAL A 511 21.71 1.98 24.90
C VAL A 511 20.79 2.26 26.08
N ARG A 512 21.26 3.07 27.04
CA ARG A 512 20.55 3.42 28.28
C ARG A 512 20.03 2.16 28.98
N ASP A 513 18.72 1.97 29.00
CA ASP A 513 18.04 0.86 29.68
C ASP A 513 17.73 -0.32 28.74
N TYR A 514 18.36 -0.40 27.55
CA TYR A 514 18.15 -1.47 26.58
C TYR A 514 19.46 -2.15 26.14
N PHE A 515 19.40 -3.47 25.98
CA PHE A 515 20.38 -4.25 25.21
C PHE A 515 19.80 -4.63 23.85
N PHE A 516 20.61 -4.47 22.80
CA PHE A 516 20.40 -5.04 21.48
C PHE A 516 21.52 -6.03 21.22
N GLN A 517 21.20 -7.27 20.85
CA GLN A 517 22.23 -8.26 20.57
C GLN A 517 21.93 -9.00 19.27
N VAL A 518 22.98 -9.23 18.49
CA VAL A 518 22.97 -10.13 17.34
C VAL A 518 23.80 -11.35 17.70
N LEU A 519 23.27 -12.54 17.41
CA LEU A 519 23.91 -13.84 17.61
C LEU A 519 23.91 -14.60 16.29
N GLU A 520 25.04 -15.17 15.93
CA GLU A 520 25.26 -15.90 14.68
C GLU A 520 25.93 -17.23 14.98
N GLY A 521 25.41 -18.34 14.46
CA GLY A 521 26.00 -19.66 14.66
C GLY A 521 25.07 -20.78 14.22
N ASP A 522 25.40 -22.02 14.58
CA ASP A 522 24.50 -23.16 14.37
C ASP A 522 23.13 -22.91 15.03
N ALA A 523 22.03 -23.21 14.33
CA ALA A 523 20.67 -22.91 14.79
C ALA A 523 20.36 -23.49 16.18
N VAL A 524 20.77 -24.73 16.44
CA VAL A 524 20.51 -25.41 17.72
C VAL A 524 21.28 -24.72 18.85
N ILE A 525 22.51 -24.31 18.58
CA ILE A 525 23.36 -23.60 19.56
C ILE A 525 22.82 -22.21 19.86
N VAL A 526 22.40 -21.47 18.84
CA VAL A 526 21.85 -20.11 18.99
C VAL A 526 20.53 -20.15 19.77
N ASP A 527 19.65 -21.11 19.48
CA ASP A 527 18.35 -21.23 20.17
C ASP A 527 18.51 -21.60 21.65
N ALA A 528 19.39 -22.54 21.97
CA ALA A 528 19.72 -22.87 23.35
C ALA A 528 20.36 -21.68 24.10
N LEU A 529 21.16 -20.86 23.40
CA LEU A 529 21.77 -19.68 24.00
C LEU A 529 20.72 -18.60 24.29
N VAL A 530 19.80 -18.35 23.36
CA VAL A 530 18.72 -17.38 23.56
C VAL A 530 17.78 -17.82 24.68
N GLU A 531 17.43 -19.10 24.79
CA GLU A 531 16.63 -19.60 25.90
C GLU A 531 17.31 -19.33 27.26
N LYS A 532 18.63 -19.54 27.34
CA LYS A 532 19.41 -19.23 28.54
C LYS A 532 19.42 -17.72 28.82
N ILE A 533 19.61 -16.90 27.80
CA ILE A 533 19.62 -15.44 27.89
C ILE A 533 18.25 -14.94 28.39
N SER A 534 17.15 -15.45 27.84
CA SER A 534 15.78 -15.08 28.24
C SER A 534 15.45 -15.33 29.72
N ARG A 535 16.24 -16.16 30.42
CA ARG A 535 16.10 -16.44 31.86
C ARG A 535 17.08 -15.65 32.73
N ASP A 536 17.91 -14.78 32.15
CA ASP A 536 18.91 -14.02 32.90
C ASP A 536 18.24 -12.92 33.74
N PRO A 537 18.47 -12.84 35.06
CA PRO A 537 17.77 -11.90 35.93
C PRO A 537 18.20 -10.43 35.72
N ARG A 538 19.24 -10.15 34.92
CA ARG A 538 19.73 -8.78 34.70
C ARG A 538 18.86 -7.98 33.73
N HIS A 539 18.04 -8.65 32.92
CA HIS A 539 17.14 -8.02 31.97
C HIS A 539 15.79 -8.73 31.91
N ASN A 540 14.82 -8.11 31.23
CA ASN A 540 13.51 -8.66 30.96
C ASN A 540 13.03 -8.22 29.55
N GLU A 541 11.78 -8.53 29.21
CA GLU A 541 11.16 -8.17 27.92
C GLU A 541 12.04 -8.58 26.71
N VAL A 542 12.67 -9.76 26.77
CA VAL A 542 13.50 -10.28 25.68
C VAL A 542 12.62 -10.55 24.46
N THR A 543 12.86 -9.77 23.42
CA THR A 543 12.02 -9.72 22.21
C THR A 543 12.89 -9.89 20.99
N ILE A 544 12.65 -10.95 20.21
CA ILE A 544 13.39 -11.20 18.97
C ILE A 544 12.82 -10.28 17.88
N LEU A 545 13.70 -9.46 17.28
CA LEU A 545 13.34 -8.53 16.21
C LEU A 545 13.45 -9.17 14.83
N SER A 546 14.38 -10.12 14.67
CA SER A 546 14.61 -10.86 13.44
C SER A 546 15.30 -12.19 13.74
N ALA A 547 14.89 -13.24 13.03
CA ALA A 547 15.59 -14.52 12.97
C ALA A 547 15.73 -14.96 11.52
N GLU A 548 16.97 -15.01 11.03
CA GLU A 548 17.32 -15.53 9.72
C GLU A 548 17.78 -16.98 9.90
N THR A 549 17.14 -17.92 9.21
CA THR A 549 17.55 -19.34 9.18
C THR A 549 18.26 -19.66 7.87
N ALA A 550 19.12 -20.68 7.89
CA ALA A 550 19.95 -21.08 6.73
C ALA A 550 20.82 -19.95 6.16
N CYS A 551 21.46 -19.16 7.04
CA CYS A 551 22.42 -18.14 6.64
C CYS A 551 23.64 -18.78 5.95
N GLU A 552 24.04 -18.27 4.78
CA GLU A 552 25.23 -18.77 4.07
C GLU A 552 26.54 -18.25 4.69
N GLU A 553 26.52 -17.04 5.25
CA GLU A 553 27.72 -16.37 5.79
C GLU A 553 27.43 -15.61 7.10
N ARG A 554 28.47 -15.40 7.93
CA ARG A 554 28.46 -14.56 9.14
C ARG A 554 28.75 -13.09 8.79
N LEU A 555 28.03 -12.14 9.39
CA LEU A 555 28.32 -10.70 9.31
C LEU A 555 29.42 -10.29 10.28
N PHE A 556 29.52 -10.96 11.44
CA PHE A 556 30.43 -10.59 12.53
C PHE A 556 31.52 -11.66 12.77
N THR A 557 32.14 -12.15 11.69
CA THR A 557 33.09 -13.29 11.68
C THR A 557 34.18 -13.22 12.76
N GLU A 558 34.75 -12.05 13.04
CA GLU A 558 35.89 -11.91 13.96
C GLU A 558 35.49 -11.73 15.43
N TRP A 559 34.21 -11.55 15.73
CA TRP A 559 33.75 -11.13 17.05
C TRP A 559 32.95 -12.23 17.74
N GLY A 560 33.57 -12.92 18.70
CA GLY A 560 32.85 -13.83 19.59
C GLY A 560 31.69 -13.14 20.31
N MET A 561 31.91 -11.89 20.71
CA MET A 561 30.86 -10.92 21.04
C MET A 561 31.50 -9.53 21.16
N LYS A 562 31.28 -8.62 20.19
CA LYS A 562 31.75 -7.23 20.30
C LYS A 562 30.77 -6.44 21.16
N THR A 563 31.26 -5.77 22.20
CA THR A 563 30.39 -4.96 23.07
C THR A 563 30.57 -3.47 22.81
N VAL A 564 29.46 -2.75 22.65
CA VAL A 564 29.41 -1.32 22.36
C VAL A 564 28.43 -0.65 23.32
N ALA A 565 28.91 0.30 24.13
CA ALA A 565 28.06 1.12 25.01
C ALA A 565 27.86 2.50 24.37
N LEU A 566 26.71 2.72 23.74
CA LEU A 566 26.43 3.96 22.99
C LEU A 566 26.11 5.15 23.89
N SER A 567 25.55 4.93 25.08
CA SER A 567 25.17 6.00 26.00
C SER A 567 26.33 6.73 26.66
N GLU A 568 27.52 6.12 26.63
CA GLU A 568 28.77 6.69 27.15
C GLU A 568 29.65 7.26 26.02
N SER A 569 29.13 7.31 24.79
CA SER A 569 29.88 7.84 23.66
C SER A 569 29.89 9.38 23.67
N ASN A 570 31.08 9.97 23.46
CA ASN A 570 31.23 11.41 23.25
C ASN A 570 30.87 11.84 21.81
N ASP A 571 30.54 10.89 20.93
CA ASP A 571 30.15 11.16 19.55
C ASP A 571 28.65 11.49 19.47
N LEU A 572 28.34 12.72 19.06
CA LEU A 572 26.99 13.23 18.86
C LEU A 572 26.14 12.38 17.90
N MET A 573 26.73 11.81 16.85
CA MET A 573 26.01 10.93 15.93
C MET A 573 25.63 9.60 16.60
N LEU A 574 26.55 9.01 17.36
CA LEU A 574 26.27 7.77 18.10
C LEU A 574 25.22 7.97 19.19
N LEU A 575 25.21 9.14 19.84
CA LEU A 575 24.16 9.52 20.78
C LEU A 575 22.80 9.67 20.07
N ALA A 576 22.75 10.30 18.90
CA ALA A 576 21.52 10.43 18.11
C ALA A 576 20.99 9.06 17.65
N ILE A 577 21.87 8.18 17.17
CA ILE A 577 21.52 6.79 16.80
C ILE A 577 21.01 6.03 18.02
N GLY A 578 21.67 6.16 19.17
CA GLY A 578 21.21 5.57 20.43
C GLY A 578 19.80 6.05 20.80
N MET A 579 19.51 7.34 20.70
CA MET A 579 18.16 7.87 20.95
C MET A 579 17.12 7.29 19.98
N MET A 580 17.46 7.13 18.69
CA MET A 580 16.56 6.51 17.72
C MET A 580 16.30 5.03 18.06
N LEU A 581 17.36 4.26 18.35
CA LEU A 581 17.24 2.85 18.75
C LEU A 581 16.36 2.69 19.99
N GLN A 582 16.55 3.54 20.99
CA GLN A 582 15.70 3.55 22.19
C GLN A 582 14.23 3.81 21.85
N ASN A 583 13.95 4.83 21.04
CA ASN A 583 12.57 5.17 20.66
C ASN A 583 11.92 4.05 19.85
N ILE A 584 12.69 3.38 18.99
CA ILE A 584 12.22 2.22 18.22
C ILE A 584 11.89 1.06 19.16
N ALA A 585 12.79 0.72 20.09
CA ALA A 585 12.55 -0.37 21.05
C ALA A 585 11.33 -0.07 21.95
N GLN A 586 11.19 1.15 22.46
CA GLN A 586 10.03 1.55 23.25
C GLN A 586 8.72 1.44 22.44
N SER A 587 8.75 1.91 21.19
CA SER A 587 7.59 1.84 20.30
C SER A 587 7.24 0.39 19.95
N TYR A 588 8.25 -0.44 19.69
CA TYR A 588 8.07 -1.85 19.40
C TYR A 588 7.47 -2.62 20.58
N ASN A 589 8.02 -2.43 21.79
CA ASN A 589 7.47 -3.06 23.01
C ASN A 589 6.04 -2.57 23.28
N ALA A 590 5.75 -1.29 23.03
CA ALA A 590 4.39 -0.77 23.16
C ALA A 590 3.44 -1.45 22.16
N VAL A 591 3.80 -1.54 20.88
CA VAL A 591 3.00 -2.22 19.85
C VAL A 591 2.83 -3.71 20.15
N GLY A 592 3.88 -4.37 20.64
CA GLY A 592 3.86 -5.79 21.03
C GLY A 592 2.78 -6.09 22.08
N ARG A 593 2.54 -5.20 23.04
CA ARG A 593 1.47 -5.35 24.05
C ARG A 593 0.05 -5.28 23.47
N TYR A 594 -0.11 -4.69 22.29
CA TYR A 594 -1.38 -4.65 21.55
C TYR A 594 -1.45 -5.71 20.43
N THR A 595 -0.42 -6.57 20.34
CA THR A 595 -0.30 -7.60 19.30
C THR A 595 -0.52 -8.99 19.90
N GLN A 596 -1.13 -9.89 19.13
CA GLN A 596 -1.38 -11.26 19.60
C GLN A 596 -0.06 -12.03 19.80
N PRO A 597 0.08 -12.84 20.87
CA PRO A 597 1.31 -13.60 21.14
C PRO A 597 1.74 -14.51 19.99
N ALA A 598 0.78 -15.12 19.27
CA ALA A 598 1.07 -15.97 18.12
C ALA A 598 1.80 -15.21 16.99
N LEU A 599 1.41 -13.95 16.73
CA LEU A 599 2.08 -13.10 15.73
C LEU A 599 3.53 -12.79 16.14
N LEU A 600 3.76 -12.54 17.43
CA LEU A 600 5.10 -12.34 17.96
C LEU A 600 5.93 -13.61 17.81
N LYS A 601 5.37 -14.79 18.07
CA LYS A 601 6.05 -16.07 17.84
C LYS A 601 6.47 -16.24 16.38
N TYR A 602 5.61 -15.93 15.42
CA TYR A 602 5.97 -15.97 14.01
C TYR A 602 7.10 -14.98 13.66
N LEU A 603 7.04 -13.76 14.18
CA LEU A 603 8.13 -12.78 14.01
C LEU A 603 9.46 -13.27 14.64
N MET A 604 9.38 -13.92 15.80
CA MET A 604 10.53 -14.53 16.49
C MET A 604 11.13 -15.69 15.68
N GLU A 605 10.31 -16.42 14.93
CA GLU A 605 10.71 -17.49 14.03
C GLU A 605 11.19 -16.98 12.66
N GLY A 606 11.17 -15.65 12.42
CA GLY A 606 11.55 -15.04 11.15
C GLY A 606 10.45 -15.13 10.08
N VAL A 607 9.26 -15.56 10.45
CA VAL A 607 8.11 -15.67 9.55
C VAL A 607 7.37 -14.34 9.53
N ASN A 608 7.22 -13.74 8.34
CA ASN A 608 6.37 -12.56 8.19
C ASN A 608 4.91 -12.96 8.46
N PRO A 609 4.26 -12.43 9.51
CA PRO A 609 2.94 -12.93 9.85
C PRO A 609 1.88 -12.62 8.79
N LEU A 610 2.07 -11.57 7.99
CA LEU A 610 1.15 -11.20 6.90
C LEU A 610 1.12 -12.20 5.75
N THR A 611 2.14 -13.05 5.62
CA THR A 611 2.23 -14.06 4.55
C THR A 611 1.67 -15.41 4.98
N ILE A 612 1.28 -15.57 6.25
CA ILE A 612 0.72 -16.82 6.74
C ILE A 612 -0.61 -17.07 6.03
N PRO A 613 -0.74 -18.17 5.26
CA PRO A 613 -1.97 -18.46 4.55
C PRO A 613 -3.07 -18.79 5.56
N ILE A 614 -4.30 -18.50 5.15
CA ILE A 614 -5.48 -18.94 5.88
C ILE A 614 -5.52 -20.47 5.84
N LYS A 615 -5.62 -21.12 7.01
CA LYS A 615 -5.66 -22.57 7.15
C LYS A 615 -7.02 -22.99 7.68
N SER A 616 -7.57 -24.07 7.12
CA SER A 616 -8.68 -24.80 7.73
C SER A 616 -8.09 -25.96 8.52
N THR A 617 -8.25 -25.95 9.84
CA THR A 617 -7.65 -26.96 10.73
C THR A 617 -8.64 -27.40 11.80
N GLU A 618 -8.57 -28.68 12.17
CA GLU A 618 -9.28 -29.19 13.34
C GLU A 618 -8.51 -28.81 14.61
N LYS A 619 -9.21 -28.19 15.56
CA LYS A 619 -8.64 -27.71 16.82
C LYS A 619 -9.65 -27.86 17.95
N ILE A 620 -9.15 -27.72 19.16
CA ILE A 620 -9.98 -27.57 20.37
C ILE A 620 -10.02 -26.08 20.67
N VAL A 621 -11.23 -25.53 20.76
CA VAL A 621 -11.44 -24.12 21.13
C VAL A 621 -11.90 -24.06 22.57
N VAL A 622 -11.23 -23.22 23.35
CA VAL A 622 -11.55 -22.91 24.73
C VAL A 622 -12.02 -21.47 24.81
N SER A 623 -13.14 -21.27 25.49
CA SER A 623 -13.67 -19.95 25.80
C SER A 623 -13.83 -19.79 27.31
N GLY A 624 -13.31 -18.72 27.88
CA GLY A 624 -13.62 -18.31 29.24
C GLY A 624 -14.57 -17.11 29.22
N SER A 625 -15.70 -17.21 29.90
CA SER A 625 -16.69 -16.13 30.02
C SER A 625 -16.92 -15.69 31.47
N MET A 626 -16.69 -14.41 31.75
CA MET A 626 -17.00 -13.78 33.05
C MET A 626 -18.47 -13.32 33.13
N THR A 627 -18.97 -12.99 34.32
CA THR A 627 -20.26 -12.30 34.55
C THR A 627 -20.46 -11.13 33.59
N ASP A 628 -21.68 -11.02 33.06
CA ASP A 628 -22.07 -9.96 32.12
C ASP A 628 -21.73 -8.57 32.66
N LEU A 629 -20.94 -7.84 31.87
CA LEU A 629 -20.48 -6.49 32.16
C LEU A 629 -21.65 -5.52 32.40
N SER A 630 -22.80 -5.76 31.75
CA SER A 630 -24.02 -4.96 31.89
C SER A 630 -24.50 -4.89 33.34
N GLY A 631 -24.43 -6.01 34.08
CA GLY A 631 -24.77 -6.07 35.50
C GLY A 631 -23.70 -5.46 36.40
N LEU A 632 -22.43 -5.49 35.97
CA LEU A 632 -21.30 -4.95 36.74
C LEU A 632 -21.22 -3.41 36.64
N TYR A 633 -21.61 -2.79 35.53
CA TYR A 633 -21.61 -1.33 35.38
C TYR A 633 -22.49 -0.61 36.42
N GLN A 634 -23.52 -1.27 36.93
CA GLN A 634 -24.41 -0.72 37.95
C GLN A 634 -23.84 -0.84 39.37
N THR A 635 -22.83 -1.69 39.55
CA THR A 635 -22.34 -2.11 40.87
C THR A 635 -20.93 -1.58 41.17
N PHE A 636 -20.10 -1.40 40.15
CA PHE A 636 -18.68 -1.03 40.31
C PHE A 636 -18.38 0.38 39.80
N PHE A 637 -17.42 1.05 40.44
CA PHE A 637 -16.79 2.22 39.83
C PHE A 637 -15.92 1.79 38.65
N THR A 638 -15.79 2.65 37.63
CA THR A 638 -15.08 2.34 36.37
C THR A 638 -13.65 1.81 36.58
N LYS A 639 -12.94 2.28 37.61
CA LYS A 639 -11.58 1.81 37.91
C LYS A 639 -11.55 0.37 38.45
N GLU A 640 -12.48 0.02 39.33
CA GLU A 640 -12.54 -1.30 39.97
C GLU A 640 -12.96 -2.37 38.96
N LEU A 641 -13.84 -2.00 38.03
CA LEU A 641 -14.26 -2.87 36.93
C LEU A 641 -13.08 -3.23 36.01
N VAL A 642 -12.24 -2.26 35.64
CA VAL A 642 -11.06 -2.51 34.82
C VAL A 642 -10.06 -3.43 35.54
N VAL A 643 -9.90 -3.28 36.86
CA VAL A 643 -9.01 -4.16 37.65
C VAL A 643 -9.47 -5.60 37.60
N VAL A 644 -10.76 -5.89 37.83
CA VAL A 644 -11.27 -7.27 37.80
C VAL A 644 -11.25 -7.88 36.40
N ILE A 645 -11.58 -7.09 35.35
CA ILE A 645 -11.51 -7.56 33.96
C ILE A 645 -10.06 -7.91 33.60
N ASN A 646 -9.10 -7.03 33.89
CA ASN A 646 -7.70 -7.29 33.56
C ASN A 646 -7.16 -8.49 34.34
N ALA A 647 -7.51 -8.64 35.62
CA ALA A 647 -7.10 -9.79 36.43
C ALA A 647 -7.69 -11.10 35.88
N TYR A 648 -8.96 -11.08 35.47
CA TYR A 648 -9.63 -12.23 34.85
C TYR A 648 -8.94 -12.63 33.54
N LEU A 649 -8.73 -11.68 32.63
CA LEU A 649 -8.09 -11.93 31.34
C LEU A 649 -6.65 -12.43 31.52
N ASP A 650 -5.90 -11.88 32.48
CA ASP A 650 -4.53 -12.28 32.79
C ASP A 650 -4.46 -13.72 33.34
N ILE A 651 -5.29 -14.05 34.34
CA ILE A 651 -5.36 -15.39 34.94
C ILE A 651 -5.72 -16.44 33.89
N CYS A 652 -6.73 -16.17 33.06
CA CYS A 652 -7.13 -17.13 32.04
C CYS A 652 -6.05 -17.29 30.96
N SER A 653 -5.48 -16.18 30.48
CA SER A 653 -4.47 -16.23 29.43
C SER A 653 -3.21 -16.95 29.88
N THR A 654 -2.73 -16.67 31.09
CA THR A 654 -1.56 -17.34 31.67
C THR A 654 -1.82 -18.84 31.86
N SER A 655 -2.97 -19.21 32.41
CA SER A 655 -3.33 -20.62 32.59
C SER A 655 -3.48 -21.34 31.24
N PHE A 656 -4.10 -20.73 30.23
CA PHE A 656 -4.19 -21.35 28.91
C PHE A 656 -2.81 -21.56 28.26
N ILE A 657 -1.93 -20.57 28.36
CA ILE A 657 -0.56 -20.64 27.80
C ILE A 657 0.30 -21.67 28.54
N GLU A 658 0.22 -21.74 29.88
CA GLU A 658 0.98 -22.70 30.70
C GLU A 658 0.70 -24.16 30.31
N TYR A 659 -0.53 -24.45 29.88
CA TYR A 659 -0.96 -25.78 29.46
C TYR A 659 -0.85 -26.02 27.94
N GLY A 660 -0.14 -25.14 27.21
CA GLY A 660 0.15 -25.30 25.77
C GLY A 660 -0.85 -24.63 24.82
N GLY A 661 -1.86 -23.95 25.34
CA GLY A 661 -2.87 -23.23 24.56
C GLY A 661 -2.36 -21.92 23.97
N GLN A 662 -3.02 -21.47 22.91
CA GLN A 662 -2.72 -20.19 22.26
C GLN A 662 -3.93 -19.26 22.35
N VAL A 663 -3.74 -18.07 22.95
CA VAL A 663 -4.78 -17.05 23.04
C VAL A 663 -4.97 -16.39 21.68
N ALA A 664 -6.16 -16.54 21.11
CA ALA A 664 -6.51 -16.01 19.79
C ALA A 664 -7.09 -14.60 19.86
N LYS A 665 -8.04 -14.34 20.76
CA LYS A 665 -8.65 -13.00 20.90
C LYS A 665 -9.32 -12.80 22.25
N TYR A 666 -9.51 -11.53 22.58
CA TYR A 666 -10.42 -11.08 23.62
C TYR A 666 -11.68 -10.50 22.97
N ALA A 667 -12.84 -10.87 23.49
CA ALA A 667 -14.14 -10.31 23.09
C ALA A 667 -14.88 -9.87 24.36
N ASP A 668 -14.86 -8.58 24.67
CA ASP A 668 -15.34 -8.05 25.95
C ASP A 668 -14.65 -8.71 27.16
N ALA A 669 -15.41 -9.32 28.08
CA ALA A 669 -14.89 -10.13 29.20
C ALA A 669 -14.80 -11.62 28.85
N CYS A 670 -14.61 -11.94 27.56
CA CYS A 670 -14.41 -13.28 27.05
C CYS A 670 -13.00 -13.44 26.51
N VAL A 671 -12.36 -14.56 26.83
CA VAL A 671 -11.06 -14.97 26.30
C VAL A 671 -11.25 -16.22 25.45
N ILE A 672 -10.74 -16.18 24.22
CA ILE A 672 -10.81 -17.31 23.28
C ILE A 672 -9.39 -17.79 23.02
N ALA A 673 -9.15 -19.06 23.28
CA ALA A 673 -7.90 -19.75 23.02
C ALA A 673 -8.15 -21.06 22.25
N HIS A 674 -7.09 -21.64 21.70
CA HIS A 674 -7.16 -22.95 21.06
C HIS A 674 -5.96 -23.83 21.39
N PHE A 675 -6.19 -25.13 21.32
CA PHE A 675 -5.24 -26.20 21.59
C PHE A 675 -5.17 -27.15 20.38
N SER A 676 -4.14 -27.97 20.32
CA SER A 676 -4.04 -29.04 19.32
C SER A 676 -5.18 -30.04 19.50
N PRO A 677 -5.64 -30.72 18.44
CA PRO A 677 -6.79 -31.64 18.52
C PRO A 677 -6.60 -32.80 19.51
N ASP A 678 -5.36 -33.08 19.89
CA ASP A 678 -4.94 -34.18 20.77
C ASP A 678 -4.87 -33.75 22.25
N GLU A 679 -4.99 -32.45 22.54
CA GLU A 679 -4.70 -31.84 23.85
C GLU A 679 -6.00 -31.58 24.66
N VAL A 680 -6.98 -32.49 24.59
CA VAL A 680 -8.28 -32.34 25.28
C VAL A 680 -8.11 -32.23 26.79
N ASP A 681 -7.35 -33.13 27.40
CA ASP A 681 -7.15 -33.14 28.84
C ASP A 681 -6.39 -31.90 29.33
N ALA A 682 -5.44 -31.41 28.53
CA ALA A 682 -4.71 -30.18 28.82
C ALA A 682 -5.64 -28.95 28.76
N ALA A 683 -6.53 -28.89 27.77
CA ALA A 683 -7.53 -27.83 27.67
C ALA A 683 -8.51 -27.83 28.85
N ILE A 684 -8.96 -29.02 29.29
CA ILE A 684 -9.81 -29.18 30.49
C ILE A 684 -9.05 -28.72 31.75
N ALA A 685 -7.83 -29.21 31.94
CA ALA A 685 -7.00 -28.86 33.09
C ALA A 685 -6.70 -27.35 33.16
N ALA A 686 -6.45 -26.70 32.01
CA ALA A 686 -6.23 -25.27 31.92
C ALA A 686 -7.46 -24.46 32.37
N CYS A 687 -8.68 -24.91 32.04
CA CYS A 687 -9.92 -24.28 32.50
C CYS A 687 -10.11 -24.43 34.01
N VAL A 688 -9.84 -25.61 34.56
CA VAL A 688 -9.95 -25.88 36.01
C VAL A 688 -8.93 -25.04 36.80
N ASP A 689 -7.70 -24.92 36.29
CA ASP A 689 -6.65 -24.09 36.90
C ASP A 689 -7.01 -22.60 36.87
N ALA A 690 -7.47 -22.09 35.72
CA ALA A 690 -7.92 -20.70 35.57
C ALA A 690 -9.08 -20.38 36.52
N GLU A 691 -10.07 -21.28 36.62
CA GLU A 691 -11.22 -21.16 37.51
C GLU A 691 -10.79 -21.11 38.99
N THR A 692 -9.88 -22.00 39.38
CA THR A 692 -9.37 -22.07 40.76
C THR A 692 -8.60 -20.81 41.12
N LYS A 693 -7.67 -20.37 40.26
CA LYS A 693 -6.90 -19.12 40.44
C LYS A 693 -7.82 -17.90 40.52
N PHE A 694 -8.86 -17.84 39.68
CA PHE A 694 -9.82 -16.74 39.68
C PHE A 694 -10.71 -16.73 40.93
N LYS A 695 -11.18 -17.89 41.39
CA LYS A 695 -11.91 -18.01 42.66
C LYS A 695 -11.10 -17.52 43.84
N VAL A 696 -9.80 -17.83 43.90
CA VAL A 696 -8.88 -17.32 44.93
C VAL A 696 -8.76 -15.80 44.85
N PHE A 697 -8.59 -15.24 43.66
CA PHE A 697 -8.53 -13.78 43.45
C PHE A 697 -9.81 -13.09 43.94
N VAL A 698 -10.98 -13.63 43.59
CA VAL A 698 -12.28 -13.11 43.99
C VAL A 698 -12.50 -13.25 45.51
N ALA A 699 -12.15 -14.38 46.11
CA ALA A 699 -12.32 -14.62 47.55
C ALA A 699 -11.47 -13.66 48.42
N ASN A 700 -10.30 -13.25 47.92
CA ASN A 700 -9.42 -12.30 48.60
C ASN A 700 -9.92 -10.85 48.52
N ASN A 701 -11.01 -10.58 47.78
CA ASN A 701 -11.55 -9.24 47.64
C ASN A 701 -13.09 -9.26 47.66
N SER A 702 -13.67 -8.91 48.81
CA SER A 702 -15.12 -8.97 49.05
C SER A 702 -15.96 -8.21 48.01
N LEU A 703 -15.38 -7.19 47.37
CA LEU A 703 -16.02 -6.40 46.32
C LEU A 703 -16.38 -7.27 45.09
N TYR A 704 -15.57 -8.30 44.80
CA TYR A 704 -15.74 -9.14 43.61
C TYR A 704 -16.51 -10.44 43.87
N SER A 705 -17.01 -10.66 45.08
CA SER A 705 -17.67 -11.92 45.53
C SER A 705 -18.85 -12.40 44.67
N ARG A 706 -19.41 -11.53 43.82
CA ARG A 706 -20.52 -11.84 42.90
C ARG A 706 -20.08 -12.06 41.45
N VAL A 707 -18.79 -11.99 41.18
CA VAL A 707 -18.21 -12.19 39.84
C VAL A 707 -17.94 -13.68 39.67
N LEU A 708 -18.66 -14.29 38.73
CA LEU A 708 -18.55 -15.67 38.32
C LEU A 708 -17.81 -15.76 36.99
N CYS A 709 -17.17 -16.90 36.75
CA CYS A 709 -16.65 -17.27 35.45
C CYS A 709 -17.10 -18.70 35.10
N GLY A 710 -17.25 -18.96 33.81
CA GLY A 710 -17.50 -20.30 33.28
C GLY A 710 -16.70 -20.52 32.02
N PHE A 711 -16.31 -21.77 31.79
CA PHE A 711 -15.51 -22.16 30.63
C PHE A 711 -16.29 -23.07 29.69
N GLY A 712 -16.02 -22.92 28.40
CA GLY A 712 -16.63 -23.69 27.33
C GLY A 712 -15.58 -24.30 26.44
N ILE A 713 -15.69 -25.60 26.14
CA ILE A 713 -14.76 -26.29 25.23
C ILE A 713 -15.53 -26.97 24.11
N ALA A 714 -15.10 -26.69 22.87
CA ALA A 714 -15.62 -27.31 21.67
C ALA A 714 -14.49 -27.84 20.79
N SER A 715 -14.75 -28.88 20.01
CA SER A 715 -13.78 -29.44 19.05
C SER A 715 -14.42 -29.48 17.67
N GLY A 716 -13.67 -29.06 16.66
CA GLY A 716 -14.18 -28.98 15.30
C GLY A 716 -13.23 -28.27 14.35
N ILE A 717 -13.63 -28.18 13.09
CA ILE A 717 -12.89 -27.50 12.04
C ILE A 717 -13.09 -25.98 12.19
N MET A 718 -12.00 -25.24 12.21
CA MET A 718 -12.01 -23.78 12.19
C MET A 718 -11.04 -23.23 11.15
N ILE A 719 -11.26 -21.97 10.82
CA ILE A 719 -10.38 -21.16 9.98
C ILE A 719 -9.44 -20.38 10.89
N GLU A 720 -8.14 -20.52 10.68
CA GLU A 720 -7.09 -19.78 11.38
C GLU A 720 -6.29 -18.96 10.34
N GLY A 721 -6.10 -17.66 10.59
CA GLY A 721 -5.28 -16.83 9.72
C GLY A 721 -5.50 -15.34 9.86
N ASN A 722 -4.88 -14.58 8.95
CA ASN A 722 -4.99 -13.12 8.88
C ASN A 722 -6.37 -12.70 8.35
N ILE A 723 -7.18 -12.07 9.19
CA ILE A 723 -8.52 -11.60 8.85
C ILE A 723 -8.64 -10.13 9.23
N GLY A 724 -9.17 -9.29 8.32
CA GLY A 724 -9.37 -7.87 8.58
C GLY A 724 -9.42 -7.01 7.34
N SER A 725 -9.10 -5.72 7.51
CA SER A 725 -9.05 -4.71 6.45
C SER A 725 -7.62 -4.35 6.08
N SER A 726 -7.44 -3.58 5.00
CA SER A 726 -6.12 -3.06 4.60
C SER A 726 -5.43 -2.15 5.64
N VAL A 727 -6.14 -1.74 6.70
CA VAL A 727 -5.64 -0.85 7.75
C VAL A 727 -5.41 -1.59 9.08
N LYS A 728 -6.18 -2.64 9.35
CA LYS A 728 -6.12 -3.43 10.58
C LYS A 728 -6.46 -4.88 10.29
N MET A 729 -5.50 -5.75 10.59
CA MET A 729 -5.63 -7.21 10.53
C MET A 729 -5.50 -7.78 11.94
N ASP A 730 -6.19 -8.89 12.18
CA ASP A 730 -6.02 -9.76 13.34
C ASP A 730 -5.72 -11.18 12.85
N TYR A 731 -4.73 -11.83 13.45
CA TYR A 731 -4.49 -13.25 13.24
C TYR A 731 -5.40 -14.01 14.19
N THR A 732 -6.54 -14.45 13.69
CA THR A 732 -7.61 -14.95 14.56
C THR A 732 -8.23 -16.22 14.02
N VAL A 733 -9.12 -16.77 14.82
CA VAL A 733 -9.85 -18.00 14.55
C VAL A 733 -11.33 -17.68 14.31
N LEU A 734 -11.91 -18.31 13.30
CA LEU A 734 -13.32 -18.21 12.92
C LEU A 734 -13.90 -19.59 12.63
N GLY A 735 -15.15 -19.81 13.02
CA GLY A 735 -15.88 -21.03 12.73
C GLY A 735 -16.97 -21.27 13.75
N GLU A 736 -17.92 -22.12 13.40
CA GLU A 736 -19.05 -22.50 14.26
C GLU A 736 -18.59 -23.08 15.60
N VAL A 737 -17.46 -23.80 15.61
CA VAL A 737 -16.83 -24.35 16.83
C VAL A 737 -16.44 -23.24 17.83
N VAL A 738 -16.08 -22.04 17.35
CA VAL A 738 -15.77 -20.90 18.21
C VAL A 738 -17.03 -20.39 18.89
N ASP A 739 -18.11 -20.22 18.13
CA ASP A 739 -19.40 -19.77 18.66
C ASP A 739 -19.97 -20.80 19.65
N GLN A 740 -19.82 -22.10 19.35
CA GLN A 740 -20.17 -23.19 20.26
C GLN A 740 -19.38 -23.11 21.58
N ALA A 741 -18.06 -22.93 21.53
CA ALA A 741 -17.25 -22.80 22.76
C ALA A 741 -17.68 -21.60 23.60
N VAL A 742 -17.95 -20.45 22.97
CA VAL A 742 -18.43 -19.24 23.67
C VAL A 742 -19.78 -19.48 24.34
N ASN A 743 -20.74 -20.07 23.62
CA ASN A 743 -22.06 -20.37 24.16
C ASN A 743 -22.00 -21.38 25.31
N LEU A 744 -21.12 -22.38 25.23
CA LEU A 744 -20.87 -23.32 26.32
C LEU A 744 -20.29 -22.62 27.56
N GLY A 745 -19.36 -21.69 27.38
CA GLY A 745 -18.78 -20.92 28.49
C GLY A 745 -19.80 -20.04 29.21
N VAL A 746 -20.67 -19.38 28.43
CA VAL A 746 -21.81 -18.62 28.96
C VAL A 746 -22.78 -19.53 29.71
N LEU A 747 -23.10 -20.72 29.16
CA LEU A 747 -23.96 -21.70 29.80
C LEU A 747 -23.38 -22.18 31.14
N ALA A 748 -22.09 -22.50 31.18
CA ALA A 748 -21.40 -22.91 32.40
C ALA A 748 -21.49 -21.81 33.46
N ARG A 749 -21.15 -20.57 33.09
CA ARG A 749 -21.21 -19.40 33.97
C ARG A 749 -22.59 -19.17 34.56
N ASP A 750 -23.64 -19.17 33.72
CA ASP A 750 -25.00 -18.82 34.14
C ASP A 750 -25.64 -19.88 35.04
N ASN A 751 -25.08 -21.10 35.05
CA ASN A 751 -25.53 -22.20 35.90
C ASN A 751 -24.56 -22.46 37.08
N ASP A 752 -23.62 -21.56 37.33
CA ASP A 752 -22.59 -21.68 38.38
C ASP A 752 -21.78 -22.99 38.27
N ARG A 753 -21.41 -23.34 37.03
CA ARG A 753 -20.61 -24.50 36.70
C ARG A 753 -19.26 -24.08 36.17
N ARG A 754 -18.23 -24.86 36.50
CA ARG A 754 -16.85 -24.55 36.10
C ARG A 754 -16.68 -24.63 34.59
N LEU A 755 -17.19 -25.71 33.99
CA LEU A 755 -16.86 -26.10 32.62
C LEU A 755 -18.03 -26.82 31.96
N ALA A 756 -18.38 -26.39 30.75
CA ALA A 756 -19.26 -27.11 29.83
C ALA A 756 -18.50 -27.49 28.56
N VAL A 757 -18.76 -28.70 28.05
CA VAL A 757 -18.07 -29.25 26.87
C VAL A 757 -19.06 -29.79 25.86
N SER A 758 -18.68 -29.69 24.58
CA SER A 758 -19.39 -30.35 23.49
C SER A 758 -19.25 -31.87 23.55
N GLU A 759 -20.15 -32.60 22.91
CA GLU A 759 -20.08 -34.07 22.77
C GLU A 759 -18.75 -34.55 22.17
N ALA A 760 -18.24 -33.84 21.15
CA ALA A 760 -16.98 -34.19 20.50
C ALA A 760 -15.78 -34.11 21.46
N VAL A 761 -15.82 -33.21 22.44
CA VAL A 761 -14.79 -33.06 23.47
C VAL A 761 -14.96 -34.13 24.55
N HIS A 762 -16.19 -34.38 25.01
CA HIS A 762 -16.50 -35.43 25.97
C HIS A 762 -15.98 -36.80 25.49
N ASN A 763 -16.23 -37.15 24.22
CA ASN A 763 -15.83 -38.44 23.67
C ASN A 763 -14.31 -38.62 23.52
N LYS A 764 -13.54 -37.52 23.54
CA LYS A 764 -12.07 -37.52 23.45
C LYS A 764 -11.38 -37.28 24.80
N ALA A 765 -12.11 -36.96 25.86
CA ALA A 765 -11.57 -36.71 27.20
C ALA A 765 -11.22 -38.03 27.91
N ALA A 766 -10.23 -38.00 28.81
CA ALA A 766 -9.90 -39.17 29.62
C ALA A 766 -11.01 -39.55 30.61
N ASP A 767 -11.16 -40.85 30.88
CA ASP A 767 -12.16 -41.41 31.82
C ASP A 767 -12.04 -40.87 33.26
N SER A 768 -10.93 -40.21 33.60
CA SER A 768 -10.72 -39.55 34.89
C SER A 768 -11.62 -38.32 35.10
N TRP A 769 -12.14 -37.72 34.03
CA TRP A 769 -13.03 -36.58 34.11
C TRP A 769 -14.49 -37.05 34.21
N CYS A 770 -15.17 -36.69 35.31
CA CYS A 770 -16.57 -37.05 35.52
C CYS A 770 -17.48 -35.96 34.93
N PHE A 771 -18.30 -36.32 33.95
CA PHE A 771 -19.24 -35.40 33.31
C PHE A 771 -20.70 -35.81 33.55
N ASP A 772 -21.54 -34.82 33.84
CA ASP A 772 -23.00 -34.97 33.85
C ASP A 772 -23.61 -34.44 32.54
N THR A 773 -24.67 -35.07 32.04
CA THR A 773 -25.45 -34.49 30.92
C THR A 773 -26.20 -33.24 31.37
N ALA A 774 -26.18 -32.16 30.58
CA ALA A 774 -26.83 -30.90 30.96
C ALA A 774 -28.34 -31.04 31.24
N THR A 775 -29.02 -31.98 30.56
CA THR A 775 -30.43 -32.32 30.77
C THR A 775 -30.70 -33.00 32.11
N THR A 776 -29.75 -33.77 32.66
CA THR A 776 -29.85 -34.36 34.00
C THR A 776 -29.51 -33.37 35.11
N SER A 777 -28.79 -32.29 34.78
CA SER A 777 -28.36 -31.25 35.73
C SER A 777 -29.32 -30.05 35.82
N ALA A 778 -30.51 -30.14 35.24
CA ALA A 778 -31.54 -29.09 35.19
C ALA A 778 -31.11 -27.78 34.49
N ILE A 779 -30.23 -27.87 33.48
CA ILE A 779 -29.70 -26.74 32.71
C ILE A 779 -30.50 -26.58 31.40
N ALA A 780 -30.94 -25.36 31.09
CA ALA A 780 -31.65 -25.06 29.84
C ALA A 780 -30.66 -24.97 28.66
N VAL A 781 -30.74 -25.92 27.73
CA VAL A 781 -29.86 -25.98 26.55
C VAL A 781 -30.56 -25.35 25.34
N PRO A 782 -29.94 -24.40 24.60
CA PRO A 782 -30.47 -23.87 23.35
C PRO A 782 -30.70 -24.97 22.29
N GLU A 783 -31.74 -24.84 21.45
CA GLU A 783 -32.11 -25.83 20.40
C GLU A 783 -30.98 -26.13 19.39
N THR A 784 -29.94 -25.30 19.34
CA THR A 784 -28.77 -25.44 18.46
C THR A 784 -27.76 -26.50 18.93
N PHE A 785 -27.88 -27.07 20.13
CA PHE A 785 -26.96 -28.09 20.64
C PHE A 785 -27.62 -29.47 20.73
N ALA A 786 -27.01 -30.49 20.12
CA ALA A 786 -27.50 -31.87 20.17
C ALA A 786 -27.35 -32.50 21.57
N GLN A 787 -26.18 -32.33 22.20
CA GLN A 787 -25.90 -32.81 23.55
C GLN A 787 -24.75 -32.00 24.19
N VAL A 788 -24.90 -31.65 25.48
CA VAL A 788 -23.94 -30.84 26.25
C VAL A 788 -23.61 -31.56 27.55
N TYR A 789 -22.33 -31.55 27.93
CA TYR A 789 -21.82 -32.18 29.13
C TYR A 789 -21.19 -31.12 30.04
N VAL A 790 -21.38 -31.26 31.35
CA VAL A 790 -20.84 -30.34 32.36
C VAL A 790 -19.95 -31.13 33.30
N LEU A 791 -18.79 -30.58 33.64
CA LEU A 791 -17.89 -31.23 34.60
C LEU A 791 -18.57 -31.29 35.98
N ALA A 792 -18.67 -32.48 36.56
CA ALA A 792 -19.28 -32.68 37.86
C ALA A 792 -18.44 -32.00 38.95
N ASP A 793 -19.10 -31.35 39.92
CA ASP A 793 -18.43 -30.81 41.09
C ASP A 793 -18.05 -31.97 42.02
N SER A 794 -16.75 -32.27 42.09
CA SER A 794 -16.16 -33.23 43.03
C SER A 794 -16.17 -32.71 44.46
#